data_AF-A0AAN9T1S1-F1
#
_entry.id   AF-A0AAN9T1S1-F1
#
_cell.length_a   1.000
_cell.length_b   1.000
_cell.length_c   1.000
_cell.angle_alpha   90.00
_cell.angle_beta   90.00
_cell.angle_gamma   90.00
#
_symmetry.space_group_name_H-M   'P 1'
#
loop_
_entity.id
_entity.type
_entity.pdbx_description
1 polymer ?
#
loop_
_entity_poly.entity_id
_entity_poly.type
_entity_poly.pdbx_seq_one_letter_code
_entity_poly.pdbx_strand_id
1 'polypeptide(L)'
;MAAQDQVDIISLSVTPNRRPPGVATFFNPIDMALLFEIMSRYTGTGERKLYKLLLARHALNDDTLVLMISIQFDLCWDSPLSNGPQKQPKASVQLVWSSYMDPFVIGFQLNPVPMQNPGIIIASKNDSKLAKEKTKCVCALLEWILIFLFYHIALRMKPAHPIVSVCLDYWNSLVLELFEPHQDWMTSFGPRHTASVAAGNHGIPVIVAGHHFGNASGMAPRSHIAVYKALYKSFGGFAADVVAAIDQAAQDGVDIISLSITPNRRPPGVATFFNPIDMALLSAVKVGIFVVQAAGNTGPSPTSMFSFSPWIFTVGAASHDRVYSNSIFLGNNVTIPGVGLAPGTDEKKLYKLILARHALNNDTSVADDMYVGECQDASKFNKTLIKRNLLMCSYSIRFVLGLSTIKRASETAKNLSAAGVVFYMDPFVIGFQLNPVPMQKPGIIIASTNDSKILMQYYNSSLEIDAVSKKIVQFGAVAGICGGLKANYGNSAPKVMYYSARGPDPEDTLPHEADILKPNLLAPGNFIWAAWSSVGTDSVEFLGENFALMSGTSMAAPHVAGLAALIKQKFPNFSPAAIGSALSTTASLFDKSGEPIMAQRSYASPELNQSPATPFDMGSGFVNASGALNPGLVFDSGYDDYMSFLCGINGSAPVVLNYTGQNCGLYNSTVYGPDLNLPSITISKLNQSRIVQRTVQNIAQNESYSVGWTAPDGVSVKVSPTHFSINNGERQVLSVLLNATLNSSVASFGRIGLFGNQGHVINIPISVMVKISSNTSTS
;
A
#
# COMPACT_ATOMS: atom_id res chain seq x y z
N MET A 1 7.78 -11.08 4.41
CA MET A 1 7.63 -10.01 3.40
C MET A 1 6.58 -9.05 3.90
N ALA A 2 6.80 -7.73 3.83
CA ALA A 2 5.66 -6.82 3.81
C ALA A 2 4.87 -7.11 2.53
N ALA A 3 3.54 -7.10 2.60
CA ALA A 3 2.74 -7.08 1.39
C ALA A 3 3.10 -5.81 0.60
N GLN A 4 3.08 -5.88 -0.73
CA GLN A 4 3.12 -4.68 -1.55
C GLN A 4 1.74 -4.01 -1.42
N ASP A 5 1.55 -3.24 -0.36
CA ASP A 5 0.30 -2.55 -0.06
C ASP A 5 0.06 -1.45 -1.11
N GLN A 6 -0.76 -1.77 -2.10
CA GLN A 6 -1.26 -0.83 -3.11
C GLN A 6 -2.73 -0.53 -2.77
N VAL A 7 -3.04 0.67 -2.25
CA VAL A 7 -4.40 1.04 -1.79
C VAL A 7 -4.85 2.45 -2.22
N ASP A 8 -6.02 2.49 -2.86
CA ASP A 8 -6.69 3.55 -3.63
C ASP A 8 -6.78 5.00 -3.10
N ILE A 9 -7.29 5.86 -4.00
CA ILE A 9 -7.67 7.25 -3.77
C ILE A 9 -9.02 7.34 -3.04
N ILE A 10 -9.02 8.01 -1.89
CA ILE A 10 -10.25 8.39 -1.18
C ILE A 10 -10.34 9.90 -1.16
N SER A 11 -11.52 10.42 -1.46
CA SER A 11 -11.78 11.85 -1.38
C SER A 11 -12.91 12.17 -0.42
N LEU A 12 -12.88 13.38 0.11
CA LEU A 12 -13.92 13.91 1.00
C LEU A 12 -14.54 15.16 0.36
N SER A 13 -15.87 15.33 0.47
CA SER A 13 -16.59 16.44 -0.18
C SER A 13 -17.72 17.05 0.67
N VAL A 14 -18.07 18.30 0.35
CA VAL A 14 -19.27 19.03 0.81
C VAL A 14 -19.86 19.80 -0.38
N THR A 15 -21.16 19.70 -0.67
CA THR A 15 -21.73 20.15 -1.98
C THR A 15 -22.95 21.08 -1.85
N PRO A 16 -23.27 21.88 -2.92
CA PRO A 16 -24.37 21.47 -3.82
C PRO A 16 -24.29 21.84 -5.34
N ASN A 17 -24.50 20.82 -6.21
CA ASN A 17 -25.33 20.76 -7.45
C ASN A 17 -25.16 21.66 -8.74
N ARG A 18 -24.67 21.05 -9.85
CA ARG A 18 -25.30 20.78 -11.21
C ARG A 18 -24.38 20.91 -12.47
N ARG A 19 -24.75 20.20 -13.56
CA ARG A 19 -23.99 19.76 -14.80
C ARG A 19 -24.36 20.52 -16.12
N PRO A 20 -24.02 20.07 -17.38
CA PRO A 20 -22.75 19.85 -18.16
C PRO A 20 -22.83 20.62 -19.54
N PRO A 21 -22.52 20.13 -20.80
CA PRO A 21 -21.56 19.17 -21.43
C PRO A 21 -20.81 19.67 -22.73
N GLY A 22 -19.99 18.82 -23.40
CA GLY A 22 -19.71 18.86 -24.88
C GLY A 22 -18.22 18.99 -25.34
N VAL A 23 -17.41 17.91 -25.49
CA VAL A 23 -17.20 16.95 -26.63
C VAL A 23 -16.19 17.40 -27.74
N ALA A 24 -15.36 16.45 -28.23
CA ALA A 24 -14.09 16.64 -28.99
C ALA A 24 -13.99 15.86 -30.34
N THR A 25 -12.81 15.84 -30.98
CA THR A 25 -12.48 15.10 -32.23
C THR A 25 -11.15 14.31 -32.17
N PHE A 26 -10.97 13.31 -33.05
CA PHE A 26 -10.11 12.12 -32.84
C PHE A 26 -8.84 11.97 -33.74
N PHE A 27 -8.11 10.86 -33.50
CA PHE A 27 -6.66 10.62 -33.65
C PHE A 27 -6.10 10.06 -34.99
N ASN A 28 -4.77 9.84 -34.99
CA ASN A 28 -3.88 9.34 -36.07
C ASN A 28 -2.98 8.17 -35.54
N PRO A 29 -1.98 7.65 -36.28
CA PRO A 29 -1.89 6.27 -36.79
C PRO A 29 -1.21 5.24 -35.86
N ILE A 30 -1.27 5.40 -34.52
CA ILE A 30 -0.52 4.56 -33.57
C ILE A 30 -1.05 3.10 -33.48
N ASP A 31 -2.33 2.89 -33.78
CA ASP A 31 -3.05 1.62 -33.55
C ASP A 31 -2.45 0.40 -34.26
N MET A 32 -1.70 0.58 -35.34
CA MET A 32 -1.11 -0.51 -36.13
C MET A 32 0.14 -1.15 -35.49
N ALA A 33 0.81 -0.45 -34.56
CA ALA A 33 1.99 -1.00 -33.87
C ALA A 33 1.59 -1.99 -32.76
N LEU A 34 0.50 -1.69 -32.06
CA LEU A 34 0.04 -2.45 -30.88
C LEU A 34 -0.36 -3.89 -31.22
N LEU A 35 -0.93 -4.12 -32.40
CA LEU A 35 -1.39 -5.43 -32.87
C LEU A 35 -0.23 -6.45 -33.01
N PHE A 36 0.96 -5.98 -33.42
CA PHE A 36 2.14 -6.83 -33.59
C PHE A 36 2.71 -7.29 -32.24
N GLU A 37 2.61 -6.46 -31.20
CA GLU A 37 3.19 -6.77 -29.89
C GLU A 37 2.30 -7.72 -29.07
N ILE A 38 0.98 -7.62 -29.21
CA ILE A 38 0.02 -8.52 -28.55
C ILE A 38 0.22 -9.98 -29.02
N MET A 39 0.39 -10.19 -30.34
CA MET A 39 0.60 -11.51 -30.94
C MET A 39 1.88 -12.21 -30.44
N SER A 40 2.94 -11.43 -30.15
CA SER A 40 4.23 -11.93 -29.66
C SER A 40 4.15 -12.50 -28.23
N ARG A 41 3.34 -11.89 -27.36
CA ARG A 41 3.33 -12.18 -25.92
C ARG A 41 2.52 -13.43 -25.52
N TYR A 42 1.65 -13.94 -26.39
CA TYR A 42 0.69 -15.00 -26.02
C TYR A 42 1.14 -16.45 -26.28
N THR A 43 2.22 -16.71 -27.03
CA THR A 43 2.60 -18.09 -27.42
C THR A 43 3.72 -18.72 -26.58
N GLY A 44 4.31 -18.01 -25.62
CA GLY A 44 5.07 -18.59 -24.49
C GLY A 44 6.36 -19.39 -24.76
N THR A 45 6.79 -19.57 -26.01
CA THR A 45 8.01 -20.34 -26.35
C THR A 45 9.14 -19.43 -26.86
N GLY A 46 10.26 -19.39 -26.13
CA GLY A 46 11.43 -18.54 -26.40
C GLY A 46 12.31 -18.93 -27.60
N GLU A 47 11.74 -19.42 -28.70
CA GLU A 47 12.47 -19.68 -29.95
C GLU A 47 11.90 -18.84 -31.11
N ARG A 48 12.79 -18.17 -31.86
CA ARG A 48 12.43 -17.48 -33.12
C ARG A 48 12.10 -18.51 -34.22
N LYS A 49 10.85 -18.96 -34.29
CA LYS A 49 10.34 -19.67 -35.48
C LYS A 49 9.79 -18.66 -36.49
N LEU A 50 10.22 -18.76 -37.75
CA LEU A 50 9.85 -17.83 -38.82
C LEU A 50 8.37 -18.02 -39.18
N TYR A 51 7.54 -17.02 -38.87
CA TYR A 51 6.19 -16.92 -39.44
C TYR A 51 6.28 -16.33 -40.85
N LYS A 52 5.96 -17.12 -41.89
CA LYS A 52 5.78 -16.60 -43.25
C LYS A 52 4.32 -16.23 -43.48
N LEU A 53 4.00 -14.94 -43.37
CA LEU A 53 2.75 -14.40 -43.89
C LEU A 53 2.88 -14.23 -45.41
N LEU A 54 2.34 -15.17 -46.18
CA LEU A 54 2.30 -15.10 -47.65
C LEU A 54 1.07 -14.33 -48.12
N LEU A 55 1.21 -13.00 -48.25
CA LEU A 55 0.25 -12.16 -48.97
C LEU A 55 0.43 -12.35 -50.49
N ALA A 56 -0.22 -13.37 -51.03
CA ALA A 56 -0.31 -13.57 -52.48
C ALA A 56 -1.35 -12.61 -53.08
N ARG A 57 -0.89 -11.59 -53.81
CA ARG A 57 -1.78 -10.71 -54.59
C ARG A 57 -2.06 -11.39 -55.94
N HIS A 58 -3.24 -11.95 -56.11
CA HIS A 58 -3.73 -12.35 -57.43
C HIS A 58 -4.76 -11.33 -57.92
N ALA A 59 -4.45 -10.67 -59.02
CA ALA A 59 -5.38 -9.82 -59.74
C ALA A 59 -6.19 -10.71 -60.70
N LEU A 60 -7.47 -10.83 -60.42
CA LEU A 60 -8.49 -11.13 -61.42
C LEU A 60 -9.44 -9.92 -61.43
N ASN A 61 -9.92 -9.54 -62.61
CA ASN A 61 -10.53 -8.23 -62.83
C ASN A 61 -11.86 -8.03 -62.09
N ASP A 62 -12.08 -6.76 -61.76
CA ASP A 62 -13.34 -6.09 -61.41
C ASP A 62 -14.06 -6.47 -60.09
N ASP A 63 -14.00 -5.52 -59.15
CA ASP A 63 -14.91 -5.27 -58.02
C ASP A 63 -15.28 -6.42 -57.06
N THR A 64 -14.38 -7.38 -56.82
CA THR A 64 -14.44 -8.24 -55.61
C THR A 64 -13.10 -8.40 -54.91
N LEU A 65 -13.04 -8.01 -53.63
CA LEU A 65 -11.85 -8.16 -52.78
C LEU A 65 -12.00 -9.39 -51.88
N VAL A 66 -11.57 -10.55 -52.38
CA VAL A 66 -11.56 -11.81 -51.61
C VAL A 66 -10.30 -11.88 -50.75
N LEU A 67 -10.47 -11.77 -49.43
CA LEU A 67 -9.37 -11.88 -48.47
C LEU A 67 -9.15 -13.36 -48.08
N MET A 68 -8.30 -14.07 -48.81
CA MET A 68 -7.82 -15.40 -48.36
C MET A 68 -6.75 -15.25 -47.28
N ILE A 69 -7.04 -15.72 -46.07
CA ILE A 69 -6.05 -15.87 -44.99
C ILE A 69 -5.77 -17.35 -44.78
N SER A 70 -4.62 -17.83 -45.27
CA SER A 70 -4.14 -19.19 -45.00
C SER A 70 -3.19 -19.18 -43.81
N ILE A 71 -3.65 -19.69 -42.66
CA ILE A 71 -2.81 -19.87 -41.46
C ILE A 71 -2.45 -21.34 -41.34
N GLN A 72 -1.16 -21.65 -41.40
CA GLN A 72 -0.64 -23.02 -41.32
C GLN A 72 0.04 -23.23 -39.97
N PHE A 73 -0.39 -24.26 -39.23
CA PHE A 73 0.17 -24.62 -37.93
C PHE A 73 0.95 -25.95 -38.04
N ASP A 74 2.21 -25.95 -37.61
CA ASP A 74 2.99 -27.17 -37.34
C ASP A 74 2.89 -27.45 -35.83
N LEU A 75 2.18 -28.51 -35.45
CA LEU A 75 2.11 -28.99 -34.06
C LEU A 75 3.15 -30.10 -33.84
N CYS A 76 4.22 -29.81 -33.09
CA CYS A 76 5.13 -30.83 -32.56
C CYS A 76 4.71 -31.21 -31.13
N TRP A 77 4.84 -32.50 -30.79
CA TRP A 77 4.50 -33.04 -29.48
C TRP A 77 5.74 -33.61 -28.81
N ASP A 78 6.09 -33.08 -27.63
CA ASP A 78 7.03 -33.73 -26.72
C ASP A 78 6.26 -34.46 -25.61
N SER A 79 6.65 -35.72 -25.36
CA SER A 79 6.27 -36.46 -24.16
C SER A 79 7.54 -37.09 -23.55
N PRO A 80 7.82 -36.90 -22.26
CA PRO A 80 8.95 -37.54 -21.62
C PRO A 80 8.59 -39.00 -21.31
N LEU A 81 8.97 -39.95 -22.19
CA LEU A 81 9.23 -41.39 -21.91
C LEU A 81 9.27 -42.25 -23.21
N SER A 82 10.41 -42.29 -23.92
CA SER A 82 10.87 -43.50 -24.66
C SER A 82 12.22 -43.27 -25.34
N ASN A 83 13.17 -44.20 -25.20
CA ASN A 83 14.42 -44.20 -25.96
C ASN A 83 14.24 -44.87 -27.33
N GLY A 84 14.47 -44.14 -28.43
CA GLY A 84 14.55 -44.70 -29.78
C GLY A 84 14.12 -43.71 -30.88
N PRO A 85 14.76 -43.70 -32.08
CA PRO A 85 14.44 -42.73 -33.12
C PRO A 85 13.28 -43.20 -34.01
N GLN A 86 12.10 -42.55 -33.91
CA GLN A 86 11.03 -42.66 -34.91
C GLN A 86 10.52 -41.28 -35.33
N LYS A 87 10.15 -41.14 -36.61
CA LYS A 87 9.61 -39.90 -37.19
C LYS A 87 8.14 -39.71 -36.78
N GLN A 88 7.80 -38.55 -36.24
CA GLN A 88 6.41 -38.16 -35.95
C GLN A 88 5.67 -37.67 -37.21
N PRO A 89 4.34 -37.85 -37.31
CA PRO A 89 3.52 -37.35 -38.42
C PRO A 89 3.10 -35.88 -38.22
N LYS A 90 2.92 -35.15 -39.33
CA LYS A 90 2.36 -33.79 -39.35
C LYS A 90 0.88 -33.80 -39.73
N ALA A 91 0.09 -32.93 -39.12
CA ALA A 91 -1.29 -32.64 -39.54
C ALA A 91 -1.40 -31.15 -39.88
N SER A 92 -2.18 -30.82 -40.92
CA SER A 92 -2.46 -29.44 -41.33
C SER A 92 -3.96 -29.21 -41.39
N VAL A 93 -4.41 -28.03 -40.94
CA VAL A 93 -5.80 -27.58 -41.01
C VAL A 93 -5.83 -26.36 -41.92
N GLN A 94 -6.81 -26.31 -42.82
CA GLN A 94 -6.99 -25.22 -43.77
C GLN A 94 -8.39 -24.64 -43.58
N LEU A 95 -8.47 -23.32 -43.42
CA LEU A 95 -9.74 -22.58 -43.31
C LEU A 95 -9.91 -21.74 -44.57
N VAL A 96 -11.11 -21.76 -45.14
CA VAL A 96 -11.47 -21.00 -46.34
C VAL A 96 -12.71 -20.18 -46.03
N TRP A 97 -12.71 -18.90 -46.42
CA TRP A 97 -13.81 -17.97 -46.21
C TRP A 97 -14.33 -17.46 -47.55
N SER A 98 -15.65 -17.36 -47.69
CA SER A 98 -16.35 -16.90 -48.89
C SER A 98 -17.63 -16.17 -48.45
N SER A 99 -17.91 -15.02 -49.05
CA SER A 99 -19.05 -14.17 -48.72
C SER A 99 -20.09 -14.19 -49.84
N TYR A 100 -21.24 -14.81 -49.59
CA TYR A 100 -22.47 -14.65 -50.36
C TYR A 100 -23.65 -14.44 -49.39
N MET A 101 -24.70 -13.73 -49.85
CA MET A 101 -25.78 -13.23 -48.98
C MET A 101 -26.72 -14.33 -48.47
N ASP A 102 -27.07 -14.22 -47.18
CA ASP A 102 -28.20 -14.79 -46.40
C ASP A 102 -28.67 -16.26 -46.57
N PRO A 103 -29.01 -16.97 -45.46
CA PRO A 103 -28.49 -16.91 -44.10
C PRO A 103 -27.50 -18.07 -43.80
N PHE A 104 -26.71 -17.92 -42.74
CA PHE A 104 -25.54 -18.76 -42.44
C PHE A 104 -25.79 -20.27 -42.35
N VAL A 105 -25.03 -21.05 -43.14
CA VAL A 105 -24.71 -22.46 -42.89
C VAL A 105 -23.19 -22.59 -42.76
N ILE A 106 -22.71 -23.11 -41.62
CA ILE A 106 -21.29 -23.40 -41.39
C ILE A 106 -21.01 -24.86 -41.75
N GLY A 107 -20.26 -25.09 -42.83
CA GLY A 107 -19.78 -26.41 -43.23
C GLY A 107 -18.32 -26.64 -42.83
N PHE A 108 -18.04 -27.74 -42.13
CA PHE A 108 -16.66 -28.19 -41.85
C PHE A 108 -16.30 -29.33 -42.80
N GLN A 109 -15.19 -29.22 -43.53
CA GLN A 109 -14.68 -30.30 -44.38
C GLN A 109 -13.27 -30.71 -43.93
N LEU A 110 -13.15 -31.91 -43.36
CA LEU A 110 -11.88 -32.54 -43.00
C LEU A 110 -11.47 -33.49 -44.13
N ASN A 111 -10.38 -33.16 -44.83
CA ASN A 111 -9.78 -34.07 -45.81
C ASN A 111 -8.75 -34.99 -45.12
N PRO A 112 -8.94 -36.32 -45.11
CA PRO A 112 -7.95 -37.24 -44.57
C PRO A 112 -6.78 -37.44 -45.53
N VAL A 113 -5.56 -37.45 -44.99
CA VAL A 113 -4.36 -37.89 -45.73
C VAL A 113 -4.31 -39.43 -45.69
N PRO A 114 -4.09 -40.14 -46.80
CA PRO A 114 -4.07 -41.59 -46.79
C PRO A 114 -2.81 -42.14 -46.11
N MET A 115 -2.99 -42.98 -45.09
CA MET A 115 -1.91 -43.83 -44.54
C MET A 115 -1.72 -45.06 -45.42
N GLN A 116 -0.46 -45.38 -45.74
CA GLN A 116 -0.11 -46.69 -46.28
C GLN A 116 0.18 -47.69 -45.15
N ASN A 117 -0.45 -48.87 -45.27
CA ASN A 117 -0.37 -50.09 -44.47
C ASN A 117 -0.98 -50.12 -43.05
N PRO A 118 -1.55 -51.29 -42.65
CA PRO A 118 -2.51 -51.36 -41.55
C PRO A 118 -1.95 -51.99 -40.27
N GLY A 119 -2.35 -51.45 -39.12
CA GLY A 119 -2.08 -52.02 -37.80
C GLY A 119 -3.21 -51.69 -36.82
N ILE A 120 -3.95 -52.70 -36.40
CA ILE A 120 -5.09 -52.54 -35.47
C ILE A 120 -4.57 -52.36 -34.04
N ILE A 121 -4.92 -51.25 -33.38
CA ILE A 121 -4.94 -51.17 -31.92
C ILE A 121 -6.26 -50.52 -31.48
N ILE A 122 -7.01 -51.23 -30.65
CA ILE A 122 -8.29 -50.80 -30.10
C ILE A 122 -8.03 -49.83 -28.94
N ALA A 123 -8.49 -48.58 -29.05
CA ALA A 123 -8.39 -47.61 -27.97
C ALA A 123 -9.46 -47.87 -26.89
N SER A 124 -9.03 -48.09 -25.64
CA SER A 124 -9.96 -48.22 -24.50
C SER A 124 -10.45 -46.86 -23.99
N LYS A 125 -11.60 -46.88 -23.32
CA LYS A 125 -12.45 -45.72 -23.04
C LYS A 125 -12.02 -44.97 -21.78
N ASN A 126 -11.05 -44.05 -21.86
CA ASN A 126 -10.84 -42.99 -20.85
C ASN A 126 -9.84 -41.90 -21.31
N ASP A 127 -10.30 -40.83 -21.98
CA ASP A 127 -9.59 -39.52 -21.94
C ASP A 127 -10.45 -38.30 -22.35
N SER A 128 -11.69 -38.21 -21.83
CA SER A 128 -12.67 -37.17 -22.23
C SER A 128 -12.53 -35.81 -21.52
N LYS A 129 -11.44 -35.59 -20.76
CA LYS A 129 -11.22 -34.35 -19.99
C LYS A 129 -10.23 -33.40 -20.67
N LEU A 130 -9.07 -33.90 -21.10
CA LEU A 130 -8.02 -33.08 -21.72
C LEU A 130 -8.45 -32.49 -23.09
N ALA A 131 -9.32 -33.18 -23.83
CA ALA A 131 -9.92 -32.66 -25.06
C ALA A 131 -10.84 -31.45 -24.80
N LYS A 132 -11.63 -31.47 -23.71
CA LYS A 132 -12.60 -30.40 -23.39
C LYS A 132 -11.94 -29.09 -22.94
N GLU A 133 -10.77 -29.13 -22.33
CA GLU A 133 -10.02 -27.91 -21.95
C GLU A 133 -9.30 -27.28 -23.14
N LYS A 134 -8.77 -28.09 -24.08
CA LYS A 134 -8.08 -27.56 -25.26
C LYS A 134 -9.02 -26.93 -26.28
N THR A 135 -10.25 -27.43 -26.44
CA THR A 135 -11.27 -26.75 -27.26
C THR A 135 -11.65 -25.38 -26.68
N LYS A 136 -11.66 -25.22 -25.34
CA LYS A 136 -11.98 -23.91 -24.70
C LYS A 136 -10.98 -22.82 -25.03
N CYS A 137 -9.67 -23.10 -25.05
CA CYS A 137 -8.68 -22.08 -25.43
C CYS A 137 -8.84 -21.61 -26.89
N VAL A 138 -9.17 -22.52 -27.80
CA VAL A 138 -9.40 -22.18 -29.22
C VAL A 138 -10.69 -21.39 -29.39
N CYS A 139 -11.77 -21.77 -28.70
CA CYS A 139 -13.04 -21.01 -28.69
C CYS A 139 -12.88 -19.61 -28.07
N ALA A 140 -12.19 -19.48 -26.93
CA ALA A 140 -11.98 -18.18 -26.29
C ALA A 140 -11.14 -17.23 -27.18
N LEU A 141 -10.12 -17.74 -27.87
CA LEU A 141 -9.34 -16.93 -28.81
C LEU A 141 -10.19 -16.48 -30.01
N LEU A 142 -11.07 -17.35 -30.52
CA LEU A 142 -12.04 -17.03 -31.57
C LEU A 142 -13.11 -16.02 -31.11
N GLU A 143 -13.62 -16.13 -29.89
CA GLU A 143 -14.55 -15.16 -29.30
C GLU A 143 -13.92 -13.78 -29.20
N TRP A 144 -12.68 -13.67 -28.71
CA TRP A 144 -11.99 -12.37 -28.63
C TRP A 144 -11.71 -11.77 -30.01
N ILE A 145 -11.34 -12.57 -31.00
CA ILE A 145 -11.15 -12.11 -32.39
C ILE A 145 -12.49 -11.64 -32.99
N LEU A 146 -13.59 -12.38 -32.76
CA LEU A 146 -14.93 -12.00 -33.20
C LEU A 146 -15.43 -10.72 -32.52
N ILE A 147 -15.23 -10.56 -31.21
CA ILE A 147 -15.57 -9.33 -30.47
C ILE A 147 -14.79 -8.14 -31.04
N PHE A 148 -13.49 -8.28 -31.31
CA PHE A 148 -12.67 -7.21 -31.87
C PHE A 148 -13.13 -6.80 -33.28
N LEU A 149 -13.49 -7.78 -34.12
CA LEU A 149 -14.06 -7.56 -35.46
C LEU A 149 -15.43 -6.89 -35.39
N PHE A 150 -16.36 -7.37 -34.55
CA PHE A 150 -17.68 -6.76 -34.37
C PHE A 150 -17.59 -5.33 -33.84
N TYR A 151 -16.72 -5.07 -32.87
CA TYR A 151 -16.47 -3.73 -32.33
C TYR A 151 -16.00 -2.76 -33.42
N HIS A 152 -15.07 -3.17 -34.28
CA HIS A 152 -14.59 -2.33 -35.39
C HIS A 152 -15.57 -2.21 -36.57
N ILE A 153 -16.45 -3.18 -36.79
CA ILE A 153 -17.55 -3.08 -37.77
C ILE A 153 -18.61 -2.10 -37.26
N ALA A 154 -19.01 -2.20 -36.00
CA ALA A 154 -19.98 -1.31 -35.37
C ALA A 154 -19.51 0.15 -35.35
N LEU A 155 -18.23 0.39 -35.08
CA LEU A 155 -17.63 1.75 -35.10
C LEU A 155 -17.51 2.39 -36.49
N ARG A 156 -17.82 1.67 -37.59
CA ARG A 156 -17.66 2.18 -38.96
C ARG A 156 -18.96 2.26 -39.78
N MET A 157 -20.11 1.85 -39.23
CA MET A 157 -21.41 2.01 -39.90
C MET A 157 -22.13 3.29 -39.43
N LYS A 158 -22.71 4.04 -40.39
CA LYS A 158 -23.43 5.30 -40.10
C LYS A 158 -24.67 5.03 -39.22
N PRO A 159 -25.01 5.93 -38.27
CA PRO A 159 -25.98 5.66 -37.19
C PRO A 159 -27.46 5.79 -37.63
N ALA A 160 -27.82 5.22 -38.77
CA ALA A 160 -29.18 5.31 -39.33
C ALA A 160 -29.71 3.98 -39.92
N HIS A 161 -29.09 2.84 -39.58
CA HIS A 161 -29.56 1.52 -40.02
C HIS A 161 -30.23 0.78 -38.84
N PRO A 162 -31.43 0.20 -38.98
CA PRO A 162 -32.21 -0.36 -37.87
C PRO A 162 -31.55 -1.52 -37.12
N ILE A 163 -30.57 -2.19 -37.75
CA ILE A 163 -29.73 -3.24 -37.11
C ILE A 163 -28.89 -2.67 -35.95
N VAL A 164 -28.52 -1.38 -35.98
CA VAL A 164 -27.71 -0.76 -34.92
C VAL A 164 -28.50 -0.64 -33.62
N SER A 165 -29.82 -0.42 -33.65
CA SER A 165 -30.67 -0.49 -32.45
C SER A 165 -30.63 -1.89 -31.86
N VAL A 166 -30.91 -2.92 -32.66
CA VAL A 166 -30.95 -4.31 -32.19
C VAL A 166 -29.60 -4.74 -31.60
N CYS A 167 -28.48 -4.34 -32.18
CA CYS A 167 -27.15 -4.61 -31.63
C CYS A 167 -26.84 -3.79 -30.37
N LEU A 168 -27.25 -2.52 -30.27
CA LEU A 168 -27.09 -1.74 -29.03
C LEU A 168 -28.00 -2.23 -27.91
N ASP A 169 -29.22 -2.66 -28.21
CA ASP A 169 -30.17 -3.19 -27.23
C ASP A 169 -29.67 -4.55 -26.70
N TYR A 170 -29.13 -5.42 -27.56
CA TYR A 170 -28.50 -6.67 -27.14
C TYR A 170 -27.18 -6.44 -26.39
N TRP A 171 -26.37 -5.46 -26.79
CA TRP A 171 -25.15 -5.05 -26.07
C TRP A 171 -25.48 -4.45 -24.70
N ASN A 172 -26.50 -3.59 -24.62
CA ASN A 172 -26.95 -2.99 -23.36
C ASN A 172 -27.55 -4.06 -22.43
N SER A 173 -28.34 -5.02 -22.93
CA SER A 173 -28.78 -6.17 -22.12
C SER A 173 -27.60 -7.00 -21.60
N LEU A 174 -26.62 -7.32 -22.45
CA LEU A 174 -25.45 -8.11 -22.04
C LEU A 174 -24.51 -7.36 -21.08
N VAL A 175 -24.39 -6.04 -21.21
CA VAL A 175 -23.59 -5.20 -20.31
C VAL A 175 -24.32 -4.89 -19.01
N LEU A 176 -25.65 -4.74 -19.01
CA LEU A 176 -26.45 -4.53 -17.80
C LEU A 176 -26.60 -5.81 -16.96
N GLU A 177 -26.61 -7.01 -17.56
CA GLU A 177 -26.48 -8.27 -16.81
C GLU A 177 -25.06 -8.52 -16.27
N LEU A 178 -24.05 -7.77 -16.72
CA LEU A 178 -22.66 -7.85 -16.23
C LEU A 178 -22.26 -6.71 -15.26
N PHE A 179 -23.06 -5.65 -15.16
CA PHE A 179 -22.81 -4.50 -14.28
C PHE A 179 -24.09 -4.05 -13.56
N GLU A 180 -24.46 -4.76 -12.50
CA GLU A 180 -25.23 -4.12 -11.42
C GLU A 180 -24.35 -3.05 -10.72
N PRO A 181 -24.86 -1.82 -10.52
CA PRO A 181 -24.18 -0.82 -9.70
C PRO A 181 -24.31 -1.17 -8.21
N HIS A 182 -23.27 -0.85 -7.44
CA HIS A 182 -23.16 -1.09 -5.98
C HIS A 182 -23.09 -2.55 -5.52
N GLN A 183 -21.98 -3.24 -5.80
CA GLN A 183 -21.43 -4.20 -4.84
C GLN A 183 -19.89 -4.30 -4.92
N ASP A 184 -19.28 -4.52 -3.77
CA ASP A 184 -17.83 -4.48 -3.53
C ASP A 184 -17.25 -5.91 -3.58
N TRP A 185 -17.59 -6.66 -4.64
CA TRP A 185 -17.43 -8.13 -4.69
C TRP A 185 -16.04 -8.62 -5.11
N MET A 186 -15.20 -7.73 -5.67
CA MET A 186 -13.84 -8.06 -6.13
C MET A 186 -12.87 -6.86 -5.96
N THR A 187 -12.56 -6.50 -4.71
CA THR A 187 -11.51 -5.52 -4.38
C THR A 187 -10.48 -6.12 -3.44
N SER A 188 -9.24 -5.68 -3.64
CA SER A 188 -8.10 -5.98 -2.77
C SER A 188 -7.84 -4.80 -1.85
N PHE A 189 -7.36 -5.09 -0.64
CA PHE A 189 -6.68 -4.19 0.29
C PHE A 189 -7.28 -2.78 0.41
N GLY A 190 -8.20 -2.59 1.35
CA GLY A 190 -8.13 -1.37 2.18
C GLY A 190 -8.94 -0.09 1.85
N PRO A 191 -9.69 0.14 0.74
CA PRO A 191 -10.43 1.40 0.57
C PRO A 191 -11.45 1.63 1.70
N ARG A 192 -12.12 0.57 2.17
CA ARG A 192 -12.98 0.65 3.37
C ARG A 192 -12.20 0.96 4.65
N HIS A 193 -11.00 0.39 4.80
CA HIS A 193 -10.19 0.58 6.00
C HIS A 193 -9.76 2.03 6.10
N THR A 194 -9.09 2.54 5.07
CA THR A 194 -8.58 3.91 5.03
C THR A 194 -9.71 4.95 4.98
N ALA A 195 -10.81 4.70 4.25
CA ALA A 195 -11.95 5.62 4.24
C ALA A 195 -12.66 5.68 5.59
N SER A 196 -12.77 4.56 6.31
CA SER A 196 -13.36 4.56 7.65
C SER A 196 -12.45 5.16 8.73
N VAL A 197 -11.12 5.13 8.56
CA VAL A 197 -10.19 5.93 9.37
C VAL A 197 -10.39 7.44 9.13
N ALA A 198 -10.57 7.86 7.88
CA ALA A 198 -10.77 9.27 7.55
C ALA A 198 -12.14 9.80 8.02
N ALA A 199 -13.23 9.12 7.65
CA ALA A 199 -14.60 9.61 7.82
C ALA A 199 -15.64 8.51 8.14
N GLY A 200 -15.20 7.39 8.73
CA GLY A 200 -16.12 6.36 9.24
C GLY A 200 -17.08 6.92 10.29
N ASN A 201 -18.33 6.45 10.27
CA ASN A 201 -19.39 6.95 11.15
C ASN A 201 -19.04 6.79 12.65
N HIS A 202 -19.66 7.61 13.50
CA HIS A 202 -19.36 7.70 14.91
C HIS A 202 -19.90 6.50 15.72
N GLY A 203 -19.12 6.06 16.72
CA GLY A 203 -19.57 5.11 17.75
C GLY A 203 -19.80 3.67 17.31
N ILE A 204 -19.28 3.24 16.15
CA ILE A 204 -19.54 1.90 15.61
C ILE A 204 -18.77 0.83 16.41
N PRO A 205 -19.42 -0.20 16.99
CA PRO A 205 -18.73 -1.21 17.79
C PRO A 205 -17.79 -2.07 16.94
N VAL A 206 -16.53 -2.17 17.36
CA VAL A 206 -15.51 -3.04 16.75
C VAL A 206 -15.68 -4.44 17.32
N ILE A 207 -16.31 -5.33 16.55
CA ILE A 207 -16.51 -6.73 16.92
C ILE A 207 -15.73 -7.61 15.94
N VAL A 208 -14.79 -8.41 16.47
CA VAL A 208 -13.91 -9.29 15.68
C VAL A 208 -13.73 -10.62 16.41
N ALA A 209 -13.83 -11.74 15.70
CA ALA A 209 -13.80 -13.11 16.27
C ALA A 209 -14.85 -13.36 17.39
N GLY A 210 -15.88 -12.52 17.47
CA GLY A 210 -16.92 -12.53 18.51
C GLY A 210 -16.61 -11.67 19.75
N HIS A 211 -15.50 -10.94 19.77
CA HIS A 211 -15.09 -10.09 20.91
C HIS A 211 -15.19 -8.60 20.57
N HIS A 212 -15.50 -7.77 21.56
CA HIS A 212 -15.59 -6.31 21.42
C HIS A 212 -14.25 -5.64 21.78
N PHE A 213 -13.77 -4.76 20.90
CA PHE A 213 -12.49 -4.04 21.05
C PHE A 213 -12.66 -2.52 21.17
N GLY A 214 -13.81 -2.09 21.69
CA GLY A 214 -14.20 -0.67 21.75
C GLY A 214 -15.06 -0.23 20.57
N ASN A 215 -15.27 1.08 20.44
CA ASN A 215 -16.04 1.67 19.35
C ASN A 215 -15.12 2.50 18.45
N ALA A 216 -15.24 2.32 17.13
CA ALA A 216 -14.52 3.07 16.12
C ALA A 216 -15.26 4.36 15.74
N SER A 217 -14.51 5.33 15.22
CA SER A 217 -14.99 6.54 14.54
C SER A 217 -13.87 7.01 13.63
N GLY A 218 -14.19 7.49 12.44
CA GLY A 218 -13.23 8.20 11.61
C GLY A 218 -12.86 9.55 12.23
N MET A 219 -11.84 10.22 11.70
CA MET A 219 -11.45 11.53 12.21
C MET A 219 -12.47 12.63 11.90
N ALA A 220 -13.20 12.53 10.78
CA ALA A 220 -14.35 13.38 10.46
C ALA A 220 -15.63 12.55 10.16
N PRO A 221 -16.33 11.98 11.17
CA PRO A 221 -17.43 11.02 10.99
C PRO A 221 -18.68 11.51 10.23
N ARG A 222 -18.76 12.81 9.91
CA ARG A 222 -19.86 13.45 9.19
C ARG A 222 -19.45 13.99 7.82
N SER A 223 -18.21 13.77 7.39
CA SER A 223 -17.76 14.13 6.05
C SER A 223 -18.31 13.13 5.02
N HIS A 224 -18.66 13.60 3.82
CA HIS A 224 -19.04 12.68 2.74
C HIS A 224 -17.80 12.05 2.13
N ILE A 225 -17.89 10.78 1.75
CA ILE A 225 -16.81 10.03 1.12
C ILE A 225 -17.17 9.82 -0.36
N ALA A 226 -16.27 10.19 -1.27
CA ALA A 226 -16.30 9.76 -2.67
C ALA A 226 -15.06 8.89 -2.95
N VAL A 227 -15.29 7.69 -3.48
CA VAL A 227 -14.28 6.64 -3.67
C VAL A 227 -13.95 6.52 -5.15
N TYR A 228 -12.67 6.69 -5.51
CA TYR A 228 -12.20 6.48 -6.88
C TYR A 228 -11.22 5.30 -6.89
N LYS A 229 -11.71 4.16 -7.38
CA LYS A 229 -10.91 2.94 -7.51
C LYS A 229 -10.01 3.05 -8.74
N ALA A 230 -8.71 3.17 -8.51
CA ALA A 230 -7.66 3.12 -9.51
C ALA A 230 -6.87 1.79 -9.46
N LEU A 231 -7.08 0.96 -8.42
CA LEU A 231 -6.28 -0.22 -8.15
C LEU A 231 -7.06 -1.55 -8.17
N TYR A 232 -6.34 -2.62 -8.51
CA TYR A 232 -6.87 -3.94 -8.85
C TYR A 232 -5.91 -5.04 -8.38
N LYS A 233 -6.45 -6.07 -7.72
CA LYS A 233 -5.71 -7.18 -7.10
C LYS A 233 -4.65 -7.84 -7.99
N SER A 234 -4.92 -7.96 -9.29
CA SER A 234 -4.12 -8.77 -10.22
C SER A 234 -2.90 -8.04 -10.80
N PHE A 235 -2.88 -6.71 -10.83
CA PHE A 235 -1.80 -5.92 -11.45
C PHE A 235 -1.44 -4.63 -10.70
N GLY A 236 -2.05 -4.38 -9.54
CA GLY A 236 -1.86 -3.14 -8.80
C GLY A 236 -2.70 -2.02 -9.39
N GLY A 237 -2.30 -1.46 -10.52
CA GLY A 237 -2.96 -0.33 -11.18
C GLY A 237 -1.96 0.44 -12.06
N PHE A 238 -2.43 1.15 -13.08
CA PHE A 238 -1.58 1.97 -13.93
C PHE A 238 -1.59 3.44 -13.48
N ALA A 239 -0.52 4.18 -13.79
CA ALA A 239 -0.45 5.61 -13.52
C ALA A 239 -1.60 6.38 -14.22
N ALA A 240 -2.07 5.90 -15.38
CA ALA A 240 -3.24 6.45 -16.08
C ALA A 240 -4.54 6.29 -15.28
N ASP A 241 -4.76 5.15 -14.61
CA ASP A 241 -5.94 4.93 -13.76
C ASP A 241 -5.95 5.90 -12.57
N VAL A 242 -4.77 6.10 -11.95
CA VAL A 242 -4.57 7.02 -10.83
C VAL A 242 -4.79 8.48 -11.28
N VAL A 243 -4.23 8.90 -12.41
CA VAL A 243 -4.44 10.25 -12.97
C VAL A 243 -5.90 10.49 -13.31
N ALA A 244 -6.57 9.55 -13.99
CA ALA A 244 -7.99 9.68 -14.32
C ALA A 244 -8.87 9.78 -13.04
N ALA A 245 -8.53 9.05 -11.99
CA ALA A 245 -9.20 9.14 -10.70
C ALA A 245 -8.96 10.49 -9.99
N ILE A 246 -7.76 11.08 -10.10
CA ILE A 246 -7.46 12.44 -9.59
C ILE A 246 -8.26 13.50 -10.36
N ASP A 247 -8.25 13.43 -11.70
CA ASP A 247 -8.94 14.37 -12.56
C ASP A 247 -10.46 14.33 -12.37
N GLN A 248 -11.02 13.13 -12.19
CA GLN A 248 -12.45 12.96 -11.87
C GLN A 248 -12.77 13.51 -10.47
N ALA A 249 -11.92 13.23 -9.47
CA ALA A 249 -12.08 13.78 -8.12
C ALA A 249 -12.08 15.32 -8.12
N ALA A 250 -11.18 15.94 -8.89
CA ALA A 250 -11.14 17.39 -9.03
C ALA A 250 -12.37 17.96 -9.75
N GLN A 251 -12.88 17.29 -10.79
CA GLN A 251 -14.11 17.67 -11.48
C GLN A 251 -15.37 17.55 -10.60
N ASP A 252 -15.42 16.53 -9.74
CA ASP A 252 -16.51 16.31 -8.79
C ASP A 252 -16.46 17.26 -7.56
N GLY A 253 -15.43 18.11 -7.46
CA GLY A 253 -15.36 19.20 -6.49
C GLY A 253 -15.04 18.75 -5.06
N VAL A 254 -14.16 17.76 -4.90
CA VAL A 254 -13.75 17.26 -3.59
C VAL A 254 -12.86 18.27 -2.85
N ASP A 255 -12.95 18.32 -1.52
CA ASP A 255 -12.12 19.22 -0.70
C ASP A 255 -10.69 18.67 -0.48
N ILE A 256 -10.60 17.34 -0.32
CA ILE A 256 -9.39 16.63 0.09
C ILE A 256 -9.25 15.34 -0.72
N ILE A 257 -8.02 15.05 -1.14
CA ILE A 257 -7.61 13.78 -1.75
C ILE A 257 -6.64 13.07 -0.80
N SER A 258 -6.99 11.85 -0.39
CA SER A 258 -6.21 10.96 0.46
C SER A 258 -5.67 9.79 -0.35
N LEU A 259 -4.35 9.74 -0.51
CA LEU A 259 -3.62 8.72 -1.25
C LEU A 259 -2.86 7.79 -0.31
N SER A 260 -3.36 6.57 -0.16
CA SER A 260 -2.66 5.51 0.57
C SER A 260 -1.72 4.68 -0.33
N ILE A 261 -1.35 5.26 -1.49
CA ILE A 261 -0.37 4.76 -2.48
C ILE A 261 0.90 5.60 -2.54
N THR A 262 2.00 4.96 -2.94
CA THR A 262 3.17 5.61 -3.53
C THR A 262 3.60 4.86 -4.81
N PRO A 263 4.32 5.51 -5.74
CA PRO A 263 4.99 4.81 -6.84
C PRO A 263 5.86 3.65 -6.34
N ASN A 264 5.86 2.54 -7.07
CA ASN A 264 6.66 1.34 -6.72
C ASN A 264 8.13 1.43 -7.18
N ARG A 265 8.49 2.50 -7.89
CA ARG A 265 9.82 2.85 -8.38
C ARG A 265 9.95 4.37 -8.36
N ARG A 266 11.17 4.87 -8.15
CA ARG A 266 11.47 6.31 -8.31
C ARG A 266 11.25 6.70 -9.78
N PRO A 267 10.54 7.79 -10.08
CA PRO A 267 10.40 8.28 -11.46
C PRO A 267 11.77 8.67 -12.05
N PRO A 268 12.09 8.28 -13.29
CA PRO A 268 13.24 8.82 -14.01
C PRO A 268 12.91 10.24 -14.53
N GLY A 269 13.86 11.17 -14.47
CA GLY A 269 13.65 12.51 -14.99
C GLY A 269 14.67 13.53 -14.48
N VAL A 270 14.31 14.81 -14.62
CA VAL A 270 15.09 15.96 -14.13
C VAL A 270 15.00 16.11 -12.60
N ALA A 271 13.89 15.68 -12.00
CA ALA A 271 13.68 15.62 -10.55
C ALA A 271 12.61 14.56 -10.23
N THR A 272 12.60 14.05 -9.00
CA THR A 272 11.76 12.92 -8.55
C THR A 272 10.25 13.15 -8.69
N PHE A 273 9.80 14.40 -8.63
CA PHE A 273 8.39 14.81 -8.75
C PHE A 273 7.91 15.11 -10.19
N PHE A 274 8.76 15.03 -11.22
CA PHE A 274 8.33 15.21 -12.62
C PHE A 274 7.67 13.95 -13.21
N ASN A 275 6.57 13.50 -12.59
CA ASN A 275 5.79 12.35 -13.03
C ASN A 275 4.29 12.67 -13.19
N PRO A 276 3.52 11.89 -13.96
CA PRO A 276 2.13 12.21 -14.28
C PRO A 276 1.20 12.32 -13.06
N ILE A 277 1.45 11.53 -12.00
CA ILE A 277 0.62 11.51 -10.80
C ILE A 277 0.84 12.80 -10.00
N ASP A 278 2.10 13.14 -9.70
CA ASP A 278 2.43 14.35 -8.95
C ASP A 278 1.99 15.64 -9.69
N MET A 279 2.03 15.66 -11.02
CA MET A 279 1.55 16.77 -11.85
C MET A 279 0.01 16.89 -11.90
N ALA A 280 -0.71 15.77 -11.91
CA ALA A 280 -2.17 15.77 -11.73
C ALA A 280 -2.54 16.29 -10.32
N LEU A 281 -1.78 15.91 -9.29
CA LEU A 281 -2.00 16.39 -7.92
C LEU A 281 -1.67 17.88 -7.75
N LEU A 282 -0.67 18.41 -8.46
CA LEU A 282 -0.45 19.86 -8.54
C LEU A 282 -1.65 20.59 -9.17
N SER A 283 -2.28 19.97 -10.17
CA SER A 283 -3.49 20.50 -10.82
C SER A 283 -4.72 20.45 -9.89
N ALA A 284 -4.83 19.45 -9.02
CA ALA A 284 -5.82 19.42 -7.95
C ALA A 284 -5.55 20.51 -6.88
N VAL A 285 -4.29 20.69 -6.47
CA VAL A 285 -3.89 21.75 -5.52
C VAL A 285 -4.17 23.15 -6.08
N LYS A 286 -4.01 23.36 -7.39
CA LYS A 286 -4.36 24.62 -8.08
C LYS A 286 -5.81 25.06 -7.86
N VAL A 287 -6.74 24.11 -7.82
CA VAL A 287 -8.17 24.39 -7.57
C VAL A 287 -8.56 24.31 -6.08
N GLY A 288 -7.56 24.27 -5.19
CA GLY A 288 -7.75 24.39 -3.74
C GLY A 288 -7.87 23.07 -2.98
N ILE A 289 -7.64 21.93 -3.63
CA ILE A 289 -7.79 20.59 -3.05
C ILE A 289 -6.57 20.24 -2.22
N PHE A 290 -6.76 19.85 -0.95
CA PHE A 290 -5.66 19.40 -0.10
C PHE A 290 -5.31 17.94 -0.40
N VAL A 291 -4.07 17.69 -0.82
CA VAL A 291 -3.57 16.33 -1.13
C VAL A 291 -2.73 15.82 0.04
N VAL A 292 -3.12 14.67 0.60
CA VAL A 292 -2.35 13.94 1.60
C VAL A 292 -1.94 12.56 1.06
N GLN A 293 -0.68 12.19 1.27
CA GLN A 293 -0.12 10.93 0.76
C GLN A 293 0.65 10.16 1.84
N ALA A 294 0.58 8.84 1.82
CA ALA A 294 1.43 7.96 2.63
C ALA A 294 2.92 8.10 2.26
N ALA A 295 3.84 8.07 3.24
CA ALA A 295 5.28 8.18 2.98
C ALA A 295 5.91 6.92 2.33
N GLY A 296 5.27 5.75 2.51
CA GLY A 296 5.79 4.43 2.11
C GLY A 296 6.19 3.55 3.30
N ASN A 297 6.22 2.23 3.08
CA ASN A 297 6.46 1.20 4.11
C ASN A 297 7.87 0.56 3.99
N THR A 298 8.84 1.32 3.48
CA THR A 298 10.19 0.89 3.07
C THR A 298 11.33 1.34 4.00
N GLY A 299 11.01 1.87 5.19
CA GLY A 299 11.98 2.20 6.24
C GLY A 299 12.69 0.95 6.82
N PRO A 300 13.54 1.10 7.85
CA PRO A 300 13.91 2.32 8.56
C PRO A 300 15.14 3.02 7.97
N SER A 301 15.69 2.50 6.86
CA SER A 301 16.84 3.10 6.18
C SER A 301 16.54 4.55 5.75
N PRO A 302 17.51 5.47 5.84
CA PRO A 302 17.41 6.79 5.21
C PRO A 302 17.03 6.69 3.73
N THR A 303 16.46 7.75 3.16
CA THR A 303 16.21 7.87 1.70
C THR A 303 15.30 6.78 1.10
N SER A 304 14.35 6.29 1.90
CA SER A 304 13.49 5.14 1.57
C SER A 304 12.08 5.51 1.11
N MET A 305 11.72 6.78 1.12
CA MET A 305 10.39 7.28 0.73
C MET A 305 10.17 7.37 -0.78
N PHE A 306 8.91 7.61 -1.16
CA PHE A 306 8.44 7.71 -2.55
C PHE A 306 7.44 8.86 -2.78
N SER A 307 7.38 9.85 -1.87
CA SER A 307 6.45 10.99 -1.92
C SER A 307 7.22 12.27 -1.61
N PHE A 308 7.55 13.02 -2.66
CA PHE A 308 8.59 14.07 -2.63
C PHE A 308 8.05 15.49 -2.86
N SER A 309 6.98 15.63 -3.65
CA SER A 309 6.42 16.93 -4.07
C SER A 309 6.09 17.89 -2.91
N PRO A 310 6.45 19.18 -3.03
CA PRO A 310 6.17 20.17 -1.99
C PRO A 310 4.68 20.55 -1.85
N TRP A 311 3.86 20.30 -2.88
CA TRP A 311 2.40 20.48 -2.87
C TRP A 311 1.63 19.25 -2.32
N ILE A 312 2.31 18.14 -2.04
CA ILE A 312 1.72 16.93 -1.44
C ILE A 312 2.06 16.91 0.05
N PHE A 313 1.09 16.68 0.93
CA PHE A 313 1.33 16.52 2.36
C PHE A 313 1.64 15.06 2.71
N THR A 314 2.91 14.74 2.95
CA THR A 314 3.39 13.36 3.11
C THR A 314 3.38 12.93 4.58
N VAL A 315 2.77 11.78 4.88
CA VAL A 315 2.53 11.31 6.27
C VAL A 315 3.26 10.00 6.58
N GLY A 316 4.12 10.04 7.60
CA GLY A 316 4.79 8.87 8.18
C GLY A 316 3.95 8.18 9.26
N ALA A 317 4.31 6.93 9.58
CA ALA A 317 3.56 6.09 10.52
C ALA A 317 4.21 6.05 11.91
N ALA A 318 3.40 6.33 12.93
CA ALA A 318 3.76 6.16 14.33
C ALA A 318 2.88 5.14 15.05
N SER A 319 3.39 4.61 16.17
CA SER A 319 2.59 3.87 17.15
C SER A 319 1.61 4.79 17.88
N HIS A 320 0.54 4.20 18.42
CA HIS A 320 -0.24 4.76 19.51
C HIS A 320 0.13 4.05 20.83
N ASP A 321 -0.48 4.50 21.92
CA ASP A 321 -0.29 3.99 23.27
C ASP A 321 -1.00 2.67 23.57
N ARG A 322 -1.99 2.28 22.76
CA ARG A 322 -2.84 1.11 23.00
C ARG A 322 -2.09 -0.20 22.73
N VAL A 323 -2.01 -1.04 23.74
CA VAL A 323 -1.43 -2.40 23.71
C VAL A 323 -2.43 -3.41 24.25
N TYR A 324 -2.53 -4.58 23.61
CA TYR A 324 -3.31 -5.71 24.13
C TYR A 324 -2.36 -6.70 24.79
N SER A 325 -2.22 -6.61 26.12
CA SER A 325 -1.31 -7.46 26.88
C SER A 325 -1.88 -8.87 27.04
N ASN A 326 -1.10 -9.89 26.68
CA ASN A 326 -1.43 -11.30 26.84
C ASN A 326 -0.22 -12.02 27.46
N SER A 327 -0.44 -13.02 28.31
CA SER A 327 0.62 -13.82 28.92
C SER A 327 0.17 -15.25 29.20
N ILE A 328 1.14 -16.17 29.28
CA ILE A 328 0.91 -17.55 29.71
C ILE A 328 1.64 -17.79 31.04
N PHE A 329 0.89 -18.22 32.05
CA PHE A 329 1.39 -18.60 33.36
C PHE A 329 1.57 -20.11 33.42
N LEU A 330 2.79 -20.56 33.72
CA LEU A 330 3.19 -21.96 33.73
C LEU A 330 3.14 -22.53 35.16
N GLY A 331 2.93 -23.85 35.28
CA GLY A 331 2.84 -24.55 36.57
C GLY A 331 4.11 -24.50 37.45
N ASN A 332 5.23 -24.00 36.91
CA ASN A 332 6.47 -23.73 37.64
C ASN A 332 6.62 -22.24 38.06
N ASN A 333 5.51 -21.49 38.11
CA ASN A 333 5.43 -20.06 38.43
C ASN A 333 6.13 -19.10 37.43
N VAL A 334 6.59 -19.60 36.28
CA VAL A 334 7.13 -18.74 35.20
C VAL A 334 5.97 -18.12 34.42
N THR A 335 6.02 -16.80 34.22
CA THR A 335 5.09 -16.09 33.32
C THR A 335 5.83 -15.69 32.05
N ILE A 336 5.29 -16.06 30.89
CA ILE A 336 5.82 -15.69 29.58
C ILE A 336 4.89 -14.67 28.92
N PRO A 337 5.39 -13.49 28.49
CA PRO A 337 4.59 -12.55 27.71
C PRO A 337 4.32 -13.06 26.30
N GLY A 338 3.22 -12.62 25.71
CA GLY A 338 2.89 -12.91 24.32
C GLY A 338 1.98 -11.86 23.69
N VAL A 339 1.63 -12.09 22.43
CA VAL A 339 0.71 -11.27 21.65
C VAL A 339 -0.50 -12.10 21.22
N GLY A 340 -1.59 -11.44 20.83
CA GLY A 340 -2.81 -12.09 20.36
C GLY A 340 -4.07 -11.44 20.92
N LEU A 341 -5.14 -11.45 20.12
CA LEU A 341 -6.41 -10.77 20.39
C LEU A 341 -7.46 -11.82 20.74
N ALA A 342 -7.25 -12.47 21.88
CA ALA A 342 -7.97 -13.66 22.31
C ALA A 342 -8.29 -13.58 23.82
N PRO A 343 -9.32 -14.27 24.32
CA PRO A 343 -9.59 -14.33 25.76
C PRO A 343 -8.52 -15.14 26.52
N GLY A 344 -8.44 -14.94 27.83
CA GLY A 344 -7.75 -15.86 28.72
C GLY A 344 -8.49 -17.19 28.90
N THR A 345 -7.82 -18.18 29.50
CA THR A 345 -8.47 -19.35 30.10
C THR A 345 -9.07 -18.98 31.46
N ASP A 346 -9.87 -19.87 32.06
CA ASP A 346 -10.43 -19.64 33.40
C ASP A 346 -9.31 -19.37 34.44
N GLU A 347 -9.33 -18.19 35.08
CA GLU A 347 -8.24 -17.68 35.93
C GLU A 347 -7.84 -18.60 37.09
N LYS A 348 -8.74 -19.50 37.52
CA LYS A 348 -8.55 -20.41 38.66
C LYS A 348 -8.08 -21.81 38.24
N LYS A 349 -7.76 -22.04 36.96
CA LYS A 349 -7.52 -23.39 36.45
C LYS A 349 -6.35 -23.44 35.46
N LEU A 350 -5.39 -24.29 35.81
CA LEU A 350 -4.34 -24.70 34.89
C LEU A 350 -4.80 -25.87 34.02
N TYR A 351 -4.36 -25.86 32.78
CA TYR A 351 -4.71 -26.78 31.72
C TYR A 351 -3.46 -27.52 31.26
N LYS A 352 -3.53 -28.84 30.97
CA LYS A 352 -2.36 -29.55 30.47
C LYS A 352 -1.94 -28.98 29.12
N LEU A 353 -0.64 -28.78 28.95
CA LEU A 353 -0.04 -28.45 27.66
C LEU A 353 0.16 -29.75 26.88
N ILE A 354 -0.32 -29.78 25.64
CA ILE A 354 -0.21 -30.93 24.72
C ILE A 354 0.41 -30.42 23.41
N LEU A 355 1.63 -30.85 23.12
CA LEU A 355 2.33 -30.49 21.89
C LEU A 355 1.78 -31.27 20.70
N ALA A 356 1.52 -30.58 19.58
CA ALA A 356 0.88 -31.14 18.39
C ALA A 356 1.50 -32.48 17.94
N ARG A 357 2.83 -32.54 17.82
CA ARG A 357 3.57 -33.77 17.45
C ARG A 357 3.47 -34.92 18.44
N HIS A 358 3.08 -34.67 19.69
CA HIS A 358 2.86 -35.71 20.71
C HIS A 358 1.39 -36.14 20.82
N ALA A 359 0.53 -35.61 19.96
CA ALA A 359 -0.91 -35.86 19.98
C ALA A 359 -1.42 -36.48 18.68
N LEU A 360 -0.58 -37.17 17.91
CA LEU A 360 -0.96 -37.77 16.63
C LEU A 360 -1.81 -39.04 16.82
N ASN A 361 -2.68 -39.34 15.85
CA ASN A 361 -3.51 -40.55 15.85
C ASN A 361 -2.71 -41.84 15.61
N ASN A 362 -1.53 -41.74 14.97
CA ASN A 362 -0.63 -42.86 14.72
C ASN A 362 0.72 -42.60 15.40
N ASP A 363 1.37 -43.65 15.93
CA ASP A 363 2.75 -43.62 16.46
C ASP A 363 3.83 -43.29 15.40
N THR A 364 3.45 -43.03 14.14
CA THR A 364 4.36 -42.60 13.09
C THR A 364 4.91 -41.22 13.42
N SER A 365 6.14 -41.17 13.92
CA SER A 365 6.90 -39.94 14.14
C SER A 365 7.21 -39.27 12.80
N VAL A 366 6.32 -38.41 12.32
CA VAL A 366 6.63 -37.49 11.23
C VAL A 366 7.45 -36.33 11.81
N ALA A 367 8.69 -36.62 12.19
CA ALA A 367 9.55 -35.77 13.02
C ALA A 367 9.73 -34.36 12.44
N ASP A 368 9.70 -34.24 11.11
CA ASP A 368 9.98 -33.03 10.35
C ASP A 368 8.74 -32.46 9.61
N ASP A 369 7.52 -32.98 9.85
CA ASP A 369 6.32 -32.39 9.23
C ASP A 369 5.87 -31.11 9.95
N MET A 370 6.38 -30.00 9.43
CA MET A 370 6.06 -28.64 9.85
C MET A 370 4.54 -28.39 9.80
N TYR A 371 3.81 -28.90 8.81
CA TYR A 371 2.36 -28.68 8.66
C TYR A 371 1.56 -29.28 9.84
N VAL A 372 2.03 -30.41 10.36
CA VAL A 372 1.51 -31.06 11.57
C VAL A 372 1.91 -30.29 12.83
N GLY A 373 3.16 -29.86 12.96
CA GLY A 373 3.60 -29.01 14.09
C GLY A 373 2.79 -27.72 14.23
N GLU A 374 2.36 -27.16 13.09
CA GLU A 374 1.59 -25.92 12.97
C GLU A 374 0.07 -26.09 13.11
N CYS A 375 -0.41 -27.29 13.49
CA CYS A 375 -1.83 -27.57 13.78
C CYS A 375 -2.80 -27.29 12.61
N GLN A 376 -2.38 -27.44 11.35
CA GLN A 376 -3.20 -27.03 10.19
C GLN A 376 -4.29 -28.05 9.78
N ASP A 377 -4.34 -29.24 10.39
CA ASP A 377 -5.32 -30.28 10.07
C ASP A 377 -5.74 -31.08 11.32
N ALA A 378 -7.01 -30.94 11.72
CA ALA A 378 -7.58 -31.63 12.87
C ALA A 378 -7.62 -33.17 12.73
N SER A 379 -7.63 -33.74 11.52
CA SER A 379 -7.77 -35.19 11.34
C SER A 379 -6.51 -35.97 11.75
N LYS A 380 -5.38 -35.28 11.90
CA LYS A 380 -4.09 -35.87 12.30
C LYS A 380 -4.01 -36.17 13.80
N PHE A 381 -4.85 -35.54 14.62
CA PHE A 381 -4.68 -35.52 16.08
C PHE A 381 -5.71 -36.36 16.85
N ASN A 382 -5.24 -36.92 17.97
CA ASN A 382 -6.03 -37.63 18.96
C ASN A 382 -6.87 -36.64 19.78
N LYS A 383 -8.14 -36.51 19.37
CA LYS A 383 -9.13 -35.64 20.02
C LYS A 383 -9.28 -35.91 21.51
N THR A 384 -9.15 -37.15 21.98
CA THR A 384 -9.30 -37.50 23.40
C THR A 384 -8.20 -36.89 24.26
N LEU A 385 -6.97 -36.82 23.74
CA LEU A 385 -5.84 -36.23 24.45
C LEU A 385 -5.92 -34.69 24.54
N ILE A 386 -6.38 -34.05 23.46
CA ILE A 386 -6.43 -32.58 23.34
C ILE A 386 -7.69 -31.99 23.98
N LYS A 387 -8.80 -32.73 24.04
CA LYS A 387 -10.08 -32.27 24.58
C LYS A 387 -9.92 -31.70 26.00
N ARG A 388 -10.34 -30.44 26.19
CA ARG A 388 -10.20 -29.66 27.43
C ARG A 388 -8.76 -29.42 27.89
N ASN A 389 -7.75 -29.54 27.02
CA ASN A 389 -6.35 -29.19 27.27
C ASN A 389 -5.88 -28.08 26.31
N LEU A 390 -4.71 -27.48 26.57
CA LEU A 390 -4.10 -26.48 25.70
C LEU A 390 -3.28 -27.15 24.60
N LEU A 391 -3.58 -26.84 23.34
CA LEU A 391 -2.83 -27.34 22.18
C LEU A 391 -1.64 -26.40 21.90
N MET A 392 -0.41 -26.92 21.99
CA MET A 392 0.79 -26.18 21.58
C MET A 392 1.10 -26.46 20.11
N CYS A 393 1.23 -25.38 19.33
CA CYS A 393 1.54 -25.39 17.91
C CYS A 393 2.84 -24.61 17.68
N SER A 394 3.71 -25.07 16.78
CA SER A 394 4.79 -24.22 16.27
C SER A 394 4.22 -23.17 15.31
N TYR A 395 4.98 -22.09 15.10
CA TYR A 395 4.91 -21.33 13.87
C TYR A 395 6.27 -21.29 13.19
N SER A 396 6.30 -21.60 11.89
CA SER A 396 7.53 -21.74 11.10
C SER A 396 7.57 -20.79 9.88
N ILE A 397 8.56 -20.97 8.99
CA ILE A 397 8.65 -20.29 7.69
C ILE A 397 7.37 -20.43 6.84
N ARG A 398 6.56 -21.48 7.05
CA ARG A 398 5.30 -21.68 6.31
C ARG A 398 4.26 -20.59 6.58
N PHE A 399 4.26 -19.96 7.76
CA PHE A 399 3.46 -18.77 8.03
C PHE A 399 3.96 -17.57 7.20
N VAL A 400 5.29 -17.42 7.06
CA VAL A 400 5.90 -16.36 6.24
C VAL A 400 5.55 -16.52 4.75
N LEU A 401 5.39 -17.76 4.29
CA LEU A 401 4.99 -18.12 2.93
C LEU A 401 3.47 -18.17 2.71
N GLY A 402 2.65 -17.87 3.73
CA GLY A 402 1.19 -17.96 3.65
C GLY A 402 0.61 -19.38 3.50
N LEU A 403 1.44 -20.41 3.71
CA LEU A 403 1.07 -21.83 3.58
C LEU A 403 0.42 -22.41 4.85
N SER A 404 0.45 -21.66 5.94
CA SER A 404 -0.10 -21.99 7.26
C SER A 404 -0.63 -20.72 7.92
N THR A 405 -1.75 -20.79 8.65
CA THR A 405 -2.38 -19.60 9.28
C THR A 405 -2.80 -19.84 10.71
N ILE A 406 -2.83 -18.77 11.52
CA ILE A 406 -3.27 -18.82 12.92
C ILE A 406 -4.76 -19.13 12.99
N LYS A 407 -5.56 -18.56 12.07
CA LYS A 407 -7.00 -18.81 11.97
C LYS A 407 -7.29 -20.31 11.80
N ARG A 408 -6.64 -20.97 10.83
CA ARG A 408 -6.81 -22.41 10.58
C ARG A 408 -6.36 -23.27 11.76
N ALA A 409 -5.27 -22.92 12.44
CA ALA A 409 -4.85 -23.62 13.66
C ALA A 409 -5.84 -23.42 14.83
N SER A 410 -6.45 -22.24 14.95
CA SER A 410 -7.51 -21.96 15.94
C SER A 410 -8.78 -22.78 15.65
N GLU A 411 -9.15 -22.92 14.37
CA GLU A 411 -10.24 -23.80 13.91
C GLU A 411 -9.93 -25.28 14.20
N THR A 412 -8.70 -25.75 13.99
CA THR A 412 -8.25 -27.09 14.40
C THR A 412 -8.42 -27.30 15.91
N ALA A 413 -7.95 -26.37 16.75
CA ALA A 413 -8.09 -26.45 18.20
C ALA A 413 -9.57 -26.50 18.63
N LYS A 414 -10.44 -25.72 17.97
CA LYS A 414 -11.91 -25.75 18.16
C LYS A 414 -12.52 -27.11 17.79
N ASN A 415 -12.15 -27.68 16.65
CA ASN A 415 -12.64 -28.98 16.18
C ASN A 415 -12.22 -30.14 17.11
N LEU A 416 -11.02 -30.03 17.71
CA LEU A 416 -10.50 -30.96 18.72
C LEU A 416 -11.06 -30.72 20.13
N SER A 417 -11.86 -29.66 20.32
CA SER A 417 -12.42 -29.27 21.62
C SER A 417 -11.35 -28.97 22.67
N ALA A 418 -10.23 -28.37 22.24
CA ALA A 418 -9.19 -27.83 23.12
C ALA A 418 -9.75 -26.73 24.03
N ALA A 419 -9.09 -26.52 25.17
CA ALA A 419 -9.35 -25.38 26.06
C ALA A 419 -8.85 -24.05 25.43
N GLY A 420 -7.79 -24.14 24.62
CA GLY A 420 -7.15 -23.00 23.96
C GLY A 420 -5.92 -23.45 23.15
N VAL A 421 -5.22 -22.49 22.56
CA VAL A 421 -4.06 -22.72 21.68
C VAL A 421 -2.86 -21.85 22.08
N VAL A 422 -1.66 -22.41 22.01
CA VAL A 422 -0.40 -21.73 22.35
C VAL A 422 0.55 -21.84 21.16
N PHE A 423 0.87 -20.72 20.52
CA PHE A 423 1.83 -20.67 19.43
C PHE A 423 3.21 -20.29 19.95
N TYR A 424 4.23 -21.11 19.66
CA TYR A 424 5.63 -20.82 19.97
C TYR A 424 6.45 -20.69 18.68
N MET A 425 7.45 -19.81 18.69
CA MET A 425 8.33 -19.63 17.55
C MET A 425 9.25 -20.84 17.39
N ASP A 426 9.28 -21.40 16.19
CA ASP A 426 10.33 -22.35 15.83
C ASP A 426 11.70 -21.62 15.78
N PRO A 427 12.77 -22.17 16.39
CA PRO A 427 14.06 -21.47 16.50
C PRO A 427 14.76 -21.22 15.16
N PHE A 428 14.35 -21.87 14.06
CA PHE A 428 14.85 -21.60 12.72
C PHE A 428 14.17 -20.39 12.04
N VAL A 429 13.11 -19.84 12.64
CA VAL A 429 12.49 -18.57 12.19
C VAL A 429 13.24 -17.38 12.78
N ILE A 430 14.04 -16.71 11.94
CA ILE A 430 14.80 -15.51 12.30
C ILE A 430 14.14 -14.29 11.64
N GLY A 431 13.92 -13.22 12.40
CA GLY A 431 13.49 -11.92 11.87
C GLY A 431 12.03 -11.83 11.43
N PHE A 432 11.17 -12.80 11.81
CA PHE A 432 9.73 -12.74 11.57
C PHE A 432 8.95 -12.88 12.89
N GLN A 433 8.13 -11.89 13.19
CA GLN A 433 7.19 -11.89 14.31
C GLN A 433 5.77 -11.83 13.75
N LEU A 434 4.88 -12.63 14.31
CA LEU A 434 3.46 -12.58 13.96
C LEU A 434 2.80 -11.38 14.65
N ASN A 435 1.99 -10.65 13.88
CA ASN A 435 1.12 -9.60 14.42
C ASN A 435 0.06 -10.21 15.37
N PRO A 436 -0.55 -9.42 16.28
CA PRO A 436 -1.65 -9.89 17.11
C PRO A 436 -2.85 -10.35 16.26
N VAL A 437 -3.16 -11.65 16.28
CA VAL A 437 -4.28 -12.24 15.53
C VAL A 437 -5.51 -12.44 16.44
N PRO A 438 -6.74 -12.11 15.98
CA PRO A 438 -7.99 -12.44 16.68
C PRO A 438 -8.25 -13.94 16.80
N MET A 439 -8.72 -14.40 17.96
CA MET A 439 -9.14 -15.79 18.15
C MET A 439 -10.42 -15.88 18.99
N GLN A 440 -11.37 -16.70 18.51
CA GLN A 440 -12.64 -16.95 19.23
C GLN A 440 -12.44 -17.77 20.52
N LYS A 441 -11.36 -18.55 20.60
CA LYS A 441 -10.98 -19.37 21.75
C LYS A 441 -9.73 -18.82 22.44
N PRO A 442 -9.49 -19.18 23.72
CA PRO A 442 -8.29 -18.74 24.42
C PRO A 442 -7.02 -19.05 23.65
N GLY A 443 -6.14 -18.07 23.55
CA GLY A 443 -5.05 -18.11 22.58
C GLY A 443 -3.91 -17.15 22.94
N ILE A 444 -2.68 -17.56 22.64
CA ILE A 444 -1.48 -16.72 22.80
C ILE A 444 -0.44 -17.07 21.74
N ILE A 445 0.30 -16.06 21.27
CA ILE A 445 1.44 -16.18 20.38
C ILE A 445 2.69 -15.66 21.09
N ILE A 446 3.70 -16.50 21.27
CA ILE A 446 4.98 -16.13 21.90
C ILE A 446 5.93 -15.69 20.79
N ALA A 447 6.01 -14.37 20.57
CA ALA A 447 6.77 -13.76 19.48
C ALA A 447 8.31 -13.81 19.65
N SER A 448 8.79 -14.26 20.80
CA SER A 448 10.20 -14.26 21.22
C SER A 448 10.83 -15.65 21.07
N THR A 449 12.01 -15.72 20.45
CA THR A 449 12.79 -16.97 20.34
C THR A 449 13.20 -17.49 21.72
N ASN A 450 13.60 -16.59 22.62
CA ASN A 450 14.07 -16.95 23.94
C ASN A 450 12.94 -17.51 24.80
N ASP A 451 11.78 -16.85 24.78
CA ASP A 451 10.63 -17.28 25.58
C ASP A 451 10.01 -18.56 25.02
N SER A 452 10.04 -18.74 23.69
CA SER A 452 9.68 -20.01 23.05
C SER A 452 10.61 -21.16 23.47
N LYS A 453 11.91 -20.91 23.65
CA LYS A 453 12.86 -21.90 24.21
C LYS A 453 12.53 -22.22 25.67
N ILE A 454 12.22 -21.22 26.50
CA ILE A 454 11.84 -21.42 27.92
C ILE A 454 10.57 -22.29 28.01
N LEU A 455 9.54 -21.98 27.22
CA LEU A 455 8.32 -22.81 27.15
C LEU A 455 8.62 -24.25 26.73
N MET A 456 9.44 -24.45 25.69
CA MET A 456 9.78 -25.77 25.18
C MET A 456 10.63 -26.58 26.18
N GLN A 457 11.55 -25.92 26.90
CA GLN A 457 12.32 -26.53 27.98
C GLN A 457 11.42 -26.98 29.13
N TYR A 458 10.51 -26.12 29.60
CA TYR A 458 9.52 -26.47 30.63
C TYR A 458 8.62 -27.63 30.19
N TYR A 459 8.14 -27.59 28.95
CA TYR A 459 7.30 -28.65 28.40
C TYR A 459 8.03 -30.00 28.41
N ASN A 460 9.24 -30.05 27.85
CA ASN A 460 10.03 -31.27 27.74
C ASN A 460 10.47 -31.84 29.10
N SER A 461 10.85 -30.98 30.07
CA SER A 461 11.24 -31.43 31.41
C SER A 461 10.06 -31.94 32.25
N SER A 462 8.83 -31.63 31.84
CA SER A 462 7.58 -32.06 32.50
C SER A 462 6.90 -33.25 31.77
N LEU A 463 7.62 -33.95 30.88
CA LEU A 463 7.18 -35.20 30.26
C LEU A 463 7.66 -36.39 31.06
N GLU A 464 6.74 -37.27 31.42
CA GLU A 464 7.08 -38.61 31.89
C GLU A 464 7.12 -39.56 30.68
N ILE A 465 8.30 -40.10 30.40
CA ILE A 465 8.57 -40.99 29.27
C ILE A 465 8.96 -42.36 29.81
N ASP A 466 8.29 -43.40 29.35
CA ASP A 466 8.66 -44.77 29.71
C ASP A 466 10.06 -45.11 29.18
N ALA A 467 10.91 -45.62 30.08
CA ALA A 467 12.32 -45.83 29.79
C ALA A 467 12.57 -46.87 28.69
N VAL A 468 11.64 -47.82 28.50
CA VAL A 468 11.78 -48.94 27.56
C VAL A 468 11.14 -48.62 26.21
N SER A 469 9.84 -48.30 26.18
CA SER A 469 9.08 -48.04 24.95
C SER A 469 9.34 -46.64 24.36
N LYS A 470 9.99 -45.74 25.11
CA LYS A 470 10.19 -44.32 24.77
C LYS A 470 8.89 -43.54 24.52
N LYS A 471 7.73 -44.08 24.89
CA LYS A 471 6.44 -43.42 24.79
C LYS A 471 6.20 -42.49 25.98
N ILE A 472 5.51 -41.37 25.72
CA ILE A 472 5.04 -40.47 26.77
C ILE A 472 3.90 -41.16 27.51
N VAL A 473 4.07 -41.38 28.81
CA VAL A 473 3.04 -41.97 29.68
C VAL A 473 2.21 -40.91 30.37
N GLN A 474 2.79 -39.75 30.68
CA GLN A 474 2.07 -38.63 31.31
C GLN A 474 2.60 -37.27 30.86
N PHE A 475 1.65 -36.36 30.60
CA PHE A 475 1.88 -34.95 30.38
C PHE A 475 1.71 -34.21 31.71
N GLY A 476 2.83 -33.79 32.31
CA GLY A 476 2.88 -33.02 33.56
C GLY A 476 2.90 -31.50 33.36
N ALA A 477 3.26 -31.02 32.18
CA ALA A 477 3.26 -29.58 31.85
C ALA A 477 1.84 -29.01 31.93
N VAL A 478 1.64 -27.93 32.70
CA VAL A 478 0.35 -27.24 32.84
C VAL A 478 0.51 -25.72 32.73
N ALA A 479 -0.51 -25.03 32.23
CA ALA A 479 -0.51 -23.59 32.07
C ALA A 479 -1.91 -22.96 32.05
N GLY A 480 -1.99 -21.64 32.24
CA GLY A 480 -3.17 -20.81 31.98
C GLY A 480 -2.79 -19.60 31.11
N ILE A 481 -3.71 -19.13 30.29
CA ILE A 481 -3.55 -17.93 29.42
C ILE A 481 -4.33 -16.77 30.05
N CYS A 482 -3.75 -15.56 30.06
CA CYS A 482 -4.30 -14.37 30.70
C CYS A 482 -4.28 -13.16 29.76
N GLY A 483 -5.36 -12.36 29.74
CA GLY A 483 -5.42 -11.09 29.00
C GLY A 483 -5.94 -11.20 27.56
N GLY A 484 -5.34 -10.42 26.65
CA GLY A 484 -5.54 -10.44 25.20
C GLY A 484 -6.72 -9.63 24.63
N LEU A 485 -7.83 -9.45 25.37
CA LEU A 485 -8.98 -8.65 24.91
C LEU A 485 -9.01 -7.21 25.44
N LYS A 486 -8.50 -6.98 26.65
CA LYS A 486 -8.52 -5.65 27.29
C LYS A 486 -7.37 -4.79 26.75
N ALA A 487 -7.73 -3.59 26.27
CA ALA A 487 -6.75 -2.56 25.93
C ALA A 487 -6.09 -1.99 27.21
N ASN A 488 -4.77 -1.95 27.20
CA ASN A 488 -3.93 -1.21 28.14
C ASN A 488 -3.26 -0.04 27.39
N TYR A 489 -2.85 1.00 28.11
CA TYR A 489 -2.28 2.21 27.51
C TYR A 489 -0.91 2.51 28.13
N GLY A 490 0.11 2.66 27.28
CA GLY A 490 1.47 3.03 27.69
C GLY A 490 1.77 4.52 27.50
N ASN A 491 2.86 5.01 28.11
CA ASN A 491 3.25 6.42 28.01
C ASN A 491 4.33 6.69 26.95
N SER A 492 5.06 5.66 26.52
CA SER A 492 6.18 5.76 25.57
C SER A 492 5.77 5.83 24.08
N ALA A 493 4.58 6.38 23.82
CA ALA A 493 4.03 6.58 22.48
C ALA A 493 3.72 8.07 22.27
N PRO A 494 3.90 8.62 21.05
CA PRO A 494 4.14 7.89 19.81
C PRO A 494 5.63 7.57 19.57
N LYS A 495 5.88 6.42 18.93
CA LYS A 495 7.19 6.05 18.37
C LYS A 495 7.09 5.96 16.85
N VAL A 496 8.13 6.34 16.12
CA VAL A 496 8.13 6.20 14.66
C VAL A 496 8.43 4.75 14.28
N MET A 497 7.52 4.16 13.51
CA MET A 497 7.58 2.73 13.20
C MET A 497 8.76 2.38 12.29
N TYR A 498 9.32 1.18 12.44
CA TYR A 498 10.49 0.73 11.67
C TYR A 498 10.20 0.72 10.16
N TYR A 499 8.98 0.35 9.74
CA TYR A 499 8.60 0.32 8.33
C TYR A 499 8.34 1.71 7.75
N SER A 500 8.09 2.75 8.56
CA SER A 500 7.80 4.08 8.03
C SER A 500 9.01 4.60 7.26
N ALA A 501 8.82 4.90 5.98
CA ALA A 501 9.88 5.40 5.12
C ALA A 501 10.46 6.73 5.64
N ARG A 502 11.75 6.96 5.33
CA ARG A 502 12.58 8.06 5.85
C ARG A 502 13.03 8.98 4.73
N GLY A 503 13.18 10.25 5.06
CA GLY A 503 13.88 11.23 4.23
C GLY A 503 15.41 11.07 4.29
N PRO A 504 16.18 12.01 3.70
CA PRO A 504 15.71 13.05 2.76
C PRO A 504 15.23 12.43 1.43
N ASP A 505 14.92 13.26 0.42
CA ASP A 505 14.84 12.77 -0.96
C ASP A 505 16.19 12.09 -1.33
N PRO A 506 16.18 10.83 -1.80
CA PRO A 506 17.40 10.05 -2.02
C PRO A 506 18.47 10.66 -2.90
N GLU A 507 18.10 11.26 -4.04
CA GLU A 507 19.06 11.40 -5.14
C GLU A 507 18.56 12.35 -6.23
N ASP A 508 19.02 13.60 -6.19
CA ASP A 508 19.32 14.34 -7.42
C ASP A 508 20.84 14.36 -7.60
N THR A 509 21.31 14.12 -8.82
CA THR A 509 22.75 14.20 -9.15
C THR A 509 23.32 15.61 -9.07
N LEU A 510 22.46 16.60 -8.82
CA LEU A 510 22.77 17.97 -8.44
C LEU A 510 22.18 18.24 -7.04
N PRO A 511 22.99 18.43 -5.98
CA PRO A 511 22.53 18.49 -4.60
C PRO A 511 21.90 19.84 -4.20
N HIS A 512 20.97 20.34 -5.03
CA HIS A 512 20.29 21.64 -4.90
C HIS A 512 18.82 21.64 -5.39
N GLU A 513 18.30 20.56 -5.98
CA GLU A 513 17.06 20.61 -6.79
C GLU A 513 15.78 20.11 -6.07
N ALA A 514 15.90 19.48 -4.89
CA ALA A 514 14.76 19.07 -4.05
C ALA A 514 14.98 19.32 -2.53
N ASP A 515 15.30 20.56 -2.16
CA ASP A 515 15.59 21.02 -0.78
C ASP A 515 14.33 21.12 0.14
N ILE A 516 13.54 20.05 0.21
CA ILE A 516 12.21 20.00 0.83
C ILE A 516 12.18 18.94 1.94
N LEU A 517 11.66 19.30 3.12
CA LEU A 517 11.55 18.36 4.24
C LEU A 517 10.47 17.32 3.98
N LYS A 518 10.84 16.04 4.10
CA LYS A 518 9.93 14.90 4.07
C LYS A 518 10.29 13.85 5.15
N PRO A 519 9.32 13.10 5.70
CA PRO A 519 7.87 13.33 5.57
C PRO A 519 7.48 14.69 6.18
N ASN A 520 6.25 15.15 5.98
CA ASN A 520 5.77 16.41 6.56
C ASN A 520 5.35 16.25 8.02
N LEU A 521 4.78 15.09 8.38
CA LEU A 521 4.17 14.82 9.69
C LEU A 521 4.11 13.31 10.01
N LEU A 522 3.95 12.96 11.28
CA LEU A 522 3.51 11.63 11.72
C LEU A 522 2.05 11.58 12.18
N ALA A 523 1.39 10.46 11.91
CA ALA A 523 0.07 10.14 12.46
C ALA A 523 -0.01 8.65 12.88
N PRO A 524 -1.04 8.23 13.63
CA PRO A 524 -1.23 6.83 14.02
C PRO A 524 -1.30 5.91 12.80
N GLY A 525 -0.31 5.04 12.66
CA GLY A 525 -0.19 4.12 11.52
C GLY A 525 0.03 2.67 11.92
N ASN A 526 0.19 2.35 13.20
CA ASN A 526 0.40 0.98 13.67
C ASN A 526 -0.83 0.43 14.41
N PHE A 527 -1.27 -0.79 14.06
CA PHE A 527 -2.36 -1.50 14.71
C PHE A 527 -3.64 -0.63 14.84
N ILE A 528 -4.13 -0.16 13.69
CA ILE A 528 -5.33 0.66 13.54
C ILE A 528 -6.53 -0.26 13.24
N TRP A 529 -7.55 -0.20 14.10
CA TRP A 529 -8.83 -0.87 13.88
C TRP A 529 -9.68 0.01 12.95
N ALA A 530 -10.11 -0.53 11.82
CA ALA A 530 -11.05 0.14 10.92
C ALA A 530 -11.87 -0.88 10.12
N ALA A 531 -12.86 -0.39 9.37
CA ALA A 531 -13.80 -1.23 8.65
C ALA A 531 -13.12 -2.11 7.60
N TRP A 532 -13.62 -3.34 7.44
CA TRP A 532 -13.10 -4.34 6.53
C TRP A 532 -14.21 -4.94 5.67
N SER A 533 -13.84 -5.66 4.62
CA SER A 533 -14.79 -6.46 3.86
C SER A 533 -14.72 -7.90 4.35
N SER A 534 -15.86 -8.49 4.72
CA SER A 534 -15.91 -9.88 5.19
C SER A 534 -15.51 -10.89 4.11
N VAL A 535 -15.62 -10.52 2.83
CA VAL A 535 -15.07 -11.28 1.68
C VAL A 535 -13.62 -10.92 1.32
N GLY A 536 -13.01 -9.99 2.06
CA GLY A 536 -11.63 -9.54 1.86
C GLY A 536 -10.62 -10.65 2.16
N THR A 537 -9.94 -11.11 1.12
CA THR A 537 -8.99 -12.23 1.16
C THR A 537 -7.56 -11.84 1.54
N ASP A 538 -7.31 -10.55 1.72
CA ASP A 538 -5.99 -9.94 1.70
C ASP A 538 -5.23 -10.01 3.03
N SER A 539 -5.96 -10.23 4.11
CA SER A 539 -5.44 -10.58 5.42
C SER A 539 -6.28 -11.73 5.94
N VAL A 540 -5.75 -12.95 5.76
CA VAL A 540 -6.45 -14.23 6.03
C VAL A 540 -6.89 -14.37 7.50
N GLU A 541 -6.22 -13.62 8.38
CA GLU A 541 -6.53 -13.41 9.80
C GLU A 541 -7.91 -12.79 10.04
N PHE A 542 -8.37 -11.92 9.13
CA PHE A 542 -9.63 -11.16 9.24
C PHE A 542 -10.68 -11.58 8.19
N LEU A 543 -10.45 -12.69 7.48
CA LEU A 543 -11.42 -13.24 6.54
C LEU A 543 -12.74 -13.56 7.26
N GLY A 544 -13.87 -13.05 6.76
CA GLY A 544 -15.19 -13.18 7.39
C GLY A 544 -15.51 -12.09 8.42
N GLU A 545 -14.56 -11.22 8.79
CA GLU A 545 -14.73 -10.17 9.79
C GLU A 545 -15.07 -8.82 9.14
N ASN A 546 -15.80 -7.96 9.86
CA ASN A 546 -16.19 -6.62 9.39
C ASN A 546 -15.21 -5.51 9.80
N PHE A 547 -14.17 -5.86 10.57
CA PHE A 547 -13.09 -4.96 11.00
C PHE A 547 -11.74 -5.68 10.94
N ALA A 548 -10.69 -4.94 10.61
CA ALA A 548 -9.32 -5.45 10.58
C ALA A 548 -8.36 -4.52 11.33
N LEU A 549 -7.34 -5.12 11.94
CA LEU A 549 -6.24 -4.42 12.62
C LEU A 549 -5.05 -4.34 11.65
N MET A 550 -4.82 -3.17 11.06
CA MET A 550 -3.77 -2.99 10.05
C MET A 550 -2.67 -2.01 10.49
N SER A 551 -1.51 -2.12 9.85
CA SER A 551 -0.35 -1.27 10.07
C SER A 551 0.23 -0.81 8.74
N GLY A 552 0.59 0.47 8.64
CA GLY A 552 1.18 1.08 7.45
C GLY A 552 1.06 2.61 7.46
N THR A 553 1.89 3.27 6.66
CA THR A 553 1.70 4.71 6.33
C THR A 553 0.36 4.95 5.63
N SER A 554 -0.15 3.94 4.92
CA SER A 554 -1.51 3.86 4.37
C SER A 554 -2.62 4.05 5.41
N MET A 555 -2.39 3.75 6.70
CA MET A 555 -3.34 4.03 7.80
C MET A 555 -3.07 5.38 8.49
N ALA A 556 -1.87 5.93 8.36
CA ALA A 556 -1.51 7.23 8.92
C ALA A 556 -2.07 8.39 8.08
N ALA A 557 -1.94 8.32 6.74
CA ALA A 557 -2.47 9.33 5.81
C ALA A 557 -3.98 9.67 6.02
N PRO A 558 -4.91 8.70 6.12
CA PRO A 558 -6.34 9.01 6.30
C PRO A 558 -6.68 9.68 7.64
N HIS A 559 -5.90 9.49 8.72
CA HIS A 559 -6.09 10.28 9.95
C HIS A 559 -5.88 11.78 9.67
N VAL A 560 -4.84 12.11 8.89
CA VAL A 560 -4.55 13.48 8.49
C VAL A 560 -5.57 13.99 7.46
N ALA A 561 -6.08 13.14 6.57
CA ALA A 561 -7.16 13.49 5.64
C ALA A 561 -8.43 13.93 6.39
N GLY A 562 -8.89 13.14 7.37
CA GLY A 562 -10.07 13.51 8.16
C GLY A 562 -9.82 14.73 9.07
N LEU A 563 -8.61 14.91 9.61
CA LEU A 563 -8.27 16.13 10.34
C LEU A 563 -8.23 17.37 9.42
N ALA A 564 -7.70 17.24 8.21
CA ALA A 564 -7.74 18.31 7.21
C ALA A 564 -9.19 18.71 6.87
N ALA A 565 -10.13 17.76 6.88
CA ALA A 565 -11.56 18.06 6.68
C ALA A 565 -12.14 18.90 7.84
N LEU A 566 -11.73 18.64 9.09
CA LEU A 566 -12.09 19.47 10.24
C LEU A 566 -11.45 20.87 10.18
N ILE A 567 -10.19 20.97 9.71
CA ILE A 567 -9.50 22.25 9.51
C ILE A 567 -10.22 23.05 8.42
N LYS A 568 -10.55 22.44 7.28
CA LYS A 568 -11.30 23.06 6.18
C LYS A 568 -12.72 23.47 6.60
N GLN A 569 -13.38 22.68 7.44
CA GLN A 569 -14.67 23.05 8.04
C GLN A 569 -14.56 24.30 8.93
N LYS A 570 -13.49 24.42 9.73
CA LYS A 570 -13.27 25.59 10.59
C LYS A 570 -12.78 26.81 9.80
N PHE A 571 -11.98 26.60 8.76
CA PHE A 571 -11.37 27.62 7.92
C PHE A 571 -11.63 27.35 6.42
N PRO A 572 -12.84 27.62 5.90
CA PRO A 572 -13.21 27.26 4.53
C PRO A 572 -12.29 27.86 3.45
N ASN A 573 -11.76 29.05 3.71
CA ASN A 573 -10.89 29.79 2.79
C ASN A 573 -9.40 29.40 2.87
N PHE A 574 -9.01 28.44 3.72
CA PHE A 574 -7.61 27.98 3.73
C PHE A 574 -7.25 27.29 2.41
N SER A 575 -6.08 27.66 1.90
CA SER A 575 -5.38 26.96 0.83
C SER A 575 -4.90 25.57 1.31
N PRO A 576 -4.53 24.66 0.39
CA PRO A 576 -3.83 23.43 0.74
C PRO A 576 -2.56 23.67 1.58
N ALA A 577 -1.78 24.70 1.26
CA ALA A 577 -0.57 25.06 1.99
C ALA A 577 -0.85 25.53 3.42
N ALA A 578 -1.90 26.35 3.63
CA ALA A 578 -2.31 26.80 4.96
C ALA A 578 -2.80 25.65 5.86
N ILE A 579 -3.51 24.66 5.30
CA ILE A 579 -3.90 23.43 6.02
C ILE A 579 -2.64 22.63 6.41
N GLY A 580 -1.73 22.41 5.47
CA GLY A 580 -0.45 21.75 5.73
C GLY A 580 0.39 22.46 6.79
N SER A 581 0.42 23.80 6.75
CA SER A 581 1.08 24.63 7.76
C SER A 581 0.46 24.44 9.15
N ALA A 582 -0.87 24.50 9.27
CA ALA A 582 -1.56 24.33 10.56
C ALA A 582 -1.23 22.96 11.20
N LEU A 583 -1.18 21.91 10.38
CA LEU A 583 -0.78 20.56 10.78
C LEU A 583 0.70 20.47 11.20
N SER A 584 1.61 21.03 10.41
CA SER A 584 3.06 20.96 10.66
C SER A 584 3.52 21.81 11.85
N THR A 585 3.09 23.07 11.94
CA THR A 585 3.61 24.03 12.94
C THR A 585 3.25 23.70 14.39
N THR A 586 2.13 22.99 14.58
CA THR A 586 1.53 22.66 15.89
C THR A 586 1.85 21.24 16.37
N ALA A 587 2.64 20.49 15.57
CA ALA A 587 3.00 19.10 15.83
C ALA A 587 3.81 18.91 17.13
N SER A 588 3.51 17.84 17.87
CA SER A 588 4.26 17.46 19.07
C SER A 588 5.61 16.83 18.70
N LEU A 589 6.66 17.17 19.45
CA LEU A 589 7.93 16.44 19.42
C LEU A 589 8.05 15.33 20.45
N PHE A 590 7.09 15.26 21.37
CA PHE A 590 7.21 14.48 22.60
C PHE A 590 6.16 13.37 22.68
N ASP A 591 6.54 12.30 23.37
CA ASP A 591 5.64 11.23 23.80
C ASP A 591 4.80 11.66 25.02
N LYS A 592 3.93 10.77 25.51
CA LYS A 592 3.09 11.06 26.69
C LYS A 592 3.87 11.16 28.01
N SER A 593 5.13 10.75 28.04
CA SER A 593 6.07 10.98 29.15
C SER A 593 6.65 12.40 29.14
N GLY A 594 6.57 13.10 28.00
CA GLY A 594 7.31 14.35 27.75
C GLY A 594 8.72 14.12 27.19
N GLU A 595 9.08 12.87 26.87
CA GLU A 595 10.37 12.52 26.29
C GLU A 595 10.34 12.67 24.75
N PRO A 596 11.49 12.89 24.08
CA PRO A 596 11.52 12.99 22.62
C PRO A 596 10.95 11.74 21.92
N ILE A 597 10.15 11.94 20.87
CA ILE A 597 9.65 10.84 20.03
C ILE A 597 10.84 9.98 19.56
N MET A 598 10.75 8.67 19.80
CA MET A 598 11.79 7.71 19.41
C MET A 598 11.47 7.06 18.06
N ALA A 599 12.47 6.89 17.20
CA ALA A 599 12.35 6.20 15.91
C ALA A 599 13.00 4.81 15.98
N GLN A 600 12.26 3.79 15.55
CA GLN A 600 12.74 2.42 15.45
C GLN A 600 13.70 2.27 14.25
N ARG A 601 14.85 1.60 14.46
CA ARG A 601 15.98 1.53 13.53
C ARG A 601 16.25 0.13 12.95
N SER A 602 15.50 -0.90 13.34
CA SER A 602 15.70 -2.28 12.85
C SER A 602 14.40 -3.08 12.75
N TYR A 603 14.32 -3.99 11.78
CA TYR A 603 13.26 -4.99 11.64
C TYR A 603 13.35 -6.13 12.65
N ALA A 604 14.57 -6.55 13.02
CA ALA A 604 14.77 -7.78 13.80
C ALA A 604 14.47 -7.60 15.30
N SER A 605 14.70 -6.40 15.82
CA SER A 605 14.47 -6.03 17.22
C SER A 605 14.06 -4.54 17.35
N PRO A 606 12.88 -4.13 16.82
CA PRO A 606 12.48 -2.73 16.75
C PRO A 606 12.34 -2.04 18.12
N GLU A 607 12.02 -2.78 19.20
CA GLU A 607 11.97 -2.19 20.55
C GLU A 607 13.33 -2.04 21.24
N LEU A 608 14.36 -2.79 20.81
CA LEU A 608 15.71 -2.69 21.39
C LEU A 608 16.62 -1.72 20.62
N ASN A 609 16.31 -1.44 19.35
CA ASN A 609 17.11 -0.57 18.50
C ASN A 609 16.30 0.68 18.10
N GLN A 610 16.37 1.70 18.96
CA GLN A 610 15.69 2.99 18.82
C GLN A 610 16.66 4.13 19.08
N SER A 611 16.46 5.27 18.42
CA SER A 611 17.12 6.53 18.74
C SER A 611 16.13 7.68 18.62
N PRO A 612 16.40 8.89 19.16
CA PRO A 612 15.54 10.05 18.97
C PRO A 612 15.21 10.27 17.48
N ALA A 613 13.96 10.61 17.19
CA ALA A 613 13.49 10.86 15.84
C ALA A 613 14.08 12.17 15.32
N THR A 614 14.59 12.12 14.10
CA THR A 614 15.05 13.30 13.35
C THR A 614 13.90 13.87 12.51
N PRO A 615 13.99 15.11 12.03
CA PRO A 615 13.08 15.63 11.00
C PRO A 615 12.90 14.72 9.78
N PHE A 616 13.90 13.93 9.37
CA PHE A 616 13.74 12.95 8.28
C PHE A 616 13.01 11.66 8.70
N ASP A 617 12.80 11.44 10.00
CA ASP A 617 11.94 10.37 10.52
C ASP A 617 10.49 10.83 10.70
N MET A 618 10.27 12.08 11.14
CA MET A 618 8.97 12.56 11.64
C MET A 618 8.42 13.85 11.01
N GLY A 619 9.18 14.50 10.12
CA GLY A 619 8.85 15.83 9.64
C GLY A 619 8.84 16.86 10.76
N SER A 620 7.74 17.59 10.89
CA SER A 620 7.57 18.57 11.97
C SER A 620 7.31 17.94 13.34
N GLY A 621 6.84 16.69 13.39
CA GLY A 621 6.48 15.96 14.61
C GLY A 621 5.25 15.06 14.45
N PHE A 622 4.65 14.65 15.56
CA PHE A 622 3.37 13.92 15.60
C PHE A 622 2.17 14.86 15.62
N VAL A 623 1.13 14.51 14.87
CA VAL A 623 -0.10 15.29 14.69
C VAL A 623 -0.77 15.72 16.00
N ASN A 624 -1.12 17.00 16.11
CA ASN A 624 -1.86 17.58 17.22
C ASN A 624 -3.19 18.16 16.70
N ALA A 625 -4.28 17.39 16.80
CA ALA A 625 -5.57 17.78 16.24
C ALA A 625 -6.12 19.10 16.83
N SER A 626 -6.04 19.25 18.15
CA SER A 626 -6.49 20.48 18.84
C SER A 626 -5.63 21.69 18.48
N GLY A 627 -4.31 21.49 18.39
CA GLY A 627 -3.36 22.53 17.96
C GLY A 627 -3.61 22.98 16.52
N ALA A 628 -3.77 22.04 15.58
CA ALA A 628 -3.97 22.35 14.17
C ALA A 628 -5.31 23.07 13.88
N LEU A 629 -6.29 22.97 14.78
CA LEU A 629 -7.52 23.77 14.73
C LEU A 629 -7.32 25.20 15.28
N ASN A 630 -6.19 25.51 15.91
CA ASN A 630 -5.86 26.84 16.42
C ASN A 630 -4.35 27.14 16.32
N PRO A 631 -3.79 27.26 15.09
CA PRO A 631 -2.34 27.31 14.88
C PRO A 631 -1.69 28.68 15.18
N GLY A 632 -2.47 29.74 15.37
CA GLY A 632 -1.99 31.12 15.55
C GLY A 632 -1.49 31.72 14.23
N LEU A 633 -0.36 31.24 13.73
CA LEU A 633 0.25 31.65 12.47
C LEU A 633 0.25 30.52 11.44
N VAL A 634 0.12 30.88 10.16
CA VAL A 634 0.28 29.94 9.04
C VAL A 634 1.29 30.45 8.01
N PHE A 635 1.98 29.51 7.37
CA PHE A 635 2.76 29.69 6.16
C PHE A 635 1.87 29.31 4.98
N ASP A 636 1.85 30.13 3.94
CA ASP A 636 1.01 29.92 2.75
C ASP A 636 1.85 29.99 1.49
N SER A 637 1.52 29.16 0.50
CA SER A 637 2.17 29.03 -0.82
C SER A 637 1.10 28.74 -1.85
N GLY A 638 1.10 29.47 -2.96
CA GLY A 638 0.16 29.31 -4.06
C GLY A 638 0.66 28.40 -5.18
N TYR A 639 -0.20 28.15 -6.17
CA TYR A 639 0.18 27.46 -7.41
C TYR A 639 1.35 28.14 -8.13
N ASP A 640 1.36 29.48 -8.16
CA ASP A 640 2.40 30.25 -8.84
C ASP A 640 3.76 30.11 -8.14
N ASP A 641 3.81 29.96 -6.81
CA ASP A 641 5.05 29.68 -6.07
C ASP A 641 5.61 28.30 -6.46
N TYR A 642 4.74 27.29 -6.58
CA TYR A 642 5.14 25.95 -7.03
C TYR A 642 5.59 25.95 -8.50
N MET A 643 4.97 26.75 -9.37
CA MET A 643 5.39 26.89 -10.76
C MET A 643 6.72 27.66 -10.90
N SER A 644 6.92 28.73 -10.12
CA SER A 644 8.21 29.42 -9.99
C SER A 644 9.31 28.51 -9.43
N PHE A 645 8.97 27.57 -8.55
CA PHE A 645 9.88 26.52 -8.09
C PHE A 645 10.23 25.53 -9.20
N LEU A 646 9.22 24.96 -9.87
CA LEU A 646 9.43 23.98 -10.94
C LEU A 646 10.25 24.56 -12.09
N CYS A 647 9.95 25.78 -12.51
CA CYS A 647 10.69 26.52 -13.52
C CYS A 647 12.09 26.99 -13.07
N GLY A 648 12.40 26.96 -11.77
CA GLY A 648 13.71 27.25 -11.23
C GLY A 648 14.70 26.09 -11.28
N ILE A 649 14.22 24.87 -11.52
CA ILE A 649 15.05 23.66 -11.67
C ILE A 649 15.71 23.69 -13.05
N ASN A 650 17.00 23.35 -13.13
CA ASN A 650 17.74 23.48 -14.38
C ASN A 650 17.24 22.48 -15.45
N GLY A 651 17.04 22.95 -16.69
CA GLY A 651 16.52 22.12 -17.79
C GLY A 651 15.06 21.67 -17.67
N SER A 652 14.33 22.10 -16.64
CA SER A 652 12.94 21.72 -16.38
C SER A 652 11.91 22.27 -17.38
N ALA A 653 12.18 23.43 -17.99
CA ALA A 653 11.16 24.20 -18.73
C ALA A 653 10.40 23.43 -19.83
N PRO A 654 11.03 22.54 -20.64
CA PRO A 654 10.28 21.70 -21.59
C PRO A 654 9.37 20.68 -20.91
N VAL A 655 9.77 20.18 -19.74
CA VAL A 655 9.01 19.19 -18.95
C VAL A 655 7.81 19.87 -18.28
N VAL A 656 8.01 21.05 -17.70
CA VAL A 656 6.92 21.89 -17.15
C VAL A 656 5.90 22.23 -18.23
N LEU A 657 6.35 22.67 -19.42
CA LEU A 657 5.46 22.96 -20.55
C LEU A 657 4.66 21.73 -20.99
N ASN A 658 5.27 20.55 -21.04
CA ASN A 658 4.61 19.32 -21.47
C ASN A 658 3.52 18.84 -20.47
N TYR A 659 3.75 18.98 -19.15
CA TYR A 659 2.77 18.57 -18.14
C TYR A 659 1.69 19.62 -17.85
N THR A 660 2.03 20.90 -17.88
CA THR A 660 1.14 21.98 -17.42
C THR A 660 0.53 22.81 -18.55
N GLY A 661 1.06 22.69 -19.77
CA GLY A 661 0.74 23.59 -20.89
C GLY A 661 1.27 25.02 -20.74
N GLN A 662 2.00 25.33 -19.66
CA GLN A 662 2.46 26.68 -19.34
C GLN A 662 3.95 26.87 -19.58
N ASN A 663 4.33 28.05 -20.08
CA ASN A 663 5.72 28.39 -20.36
C ASN A 663 6.36 29.06 -19.14
N CYS A 664 7.56 28.61 -18.76
CA CYS A 664 8.31 29.20 -17.63
C CYS A 664 8.65 30.68 -17.79
N GLY A 665 8.66 31.24 -19.01
CA GLY A 665 8.80 32.68 -19.25
C GLY A 665 7.63 33.54 -18.74
N LEU A 666 6.54 32.94 -18.26
CA LEU A 666 5.47 33.64 -17.53
C LEU A 666 5.84 33.92 -16.06
N TYR A 667 6.81 33.20 -15.51
CA TYR A 667 7.20 33.23 -14.11
C TYR A 667 8.48 34.07 -13.93
N ASN A 668 8.29 35.35 -13.61
CA ASN A 668 9.38 36.34 -13.51
C ASN A 668 10.35 36.13 -12.32
N SER A 669 10.06 35.18 -11.43
CA SER A 669 10.85 34.87 -10.23
C SER A 669 11.26 33.40 -10.21
N THR A 670 12.56 33.15 -10.11
CA THR A 670 13.12 31.84 -9.79
C THR A 670 13.01 31.59 -8.29
N VAL A 671 12.36 30.49 -7.88
CA VAL A 671 12.29 30.05 -6.48
C VAL A 671 13.03 28.72 -6.36
N TYR A 672 13.85 28.54 -5.32
CA TYR A 672 14.48 27.26 -5.03
C TYR A 672 13.78 26.54 -3.86
N GLY A 673 14.03 25.25 -3.69
CA GLY A 673 13.46 24.43 -2.61
C GLY A 673 13.52 25.07 -1.21
N PRO A 674 14.64 25.67 -0.76
CA PRO A 674 14.71 26.32 0.55
C PRO A 674 13.87 27.59 0.64
N ASP A 675 13.56 28.24 -0.48
CA ASP A 675 12.94 29.57 -0.55
C ASP A 675 11.41 29.50 -0.69
N LEU A 676 10.86 28.34 -1.05
CA LEU A 676 9.43 28.05 -0.90
C LEU A 676 8.98 28.35 0.54
N ASN A 677 7.80 28.94 0.70
CA ASN A 677 7.28 29.38 1.99
C ASN A 677 6.66 28.20 2.81
N LEU A 678 7.49 27.18 3.06
CA LEU A 678 7.12 25.97 3.78
C LEU A 678 7.39 26.12 5.30
N PRO A 679 6.63 25.42 6.17
CA PRO A 679 6.83 25.40 7.63
C PRO A 679 8.06 24.57 8.06
N SER A 680 9.13 24.58 7.25
CA SER A 680 10.39 23.86 7.44
C SER A 680 11.51 24.52 6.61
N ILE A 681 12.76 24.35 7.01
CA ILE A 681 13.94 24.72 6.23
C ILE A 681 14.81 23.47 6.02
N THR A 682 15.09 23.12 4.78
CA THR A 682 16.02 22.04 4.42
C THR A 682 17.06 22.58 3.45
N ILE A 683 18.34 22.23 3.69
CA ILE A 683 19.48 22.59 2.82
C ILE A 683 20.43 21.39 2.74
N SER A 684 20.41 20.66 1.62
CA SER A 684 21.25 19.51 1.30
C SER A 684 22.72 19.89 1.05
N LYS A 685 23.01 21.17 0.83
CA LYS A 685 24.38 21.69 0.70
C LYS A 685 24.47 23.17 1.07
N LEU A 686 24.75 23.44 2.35
CA LEU A 686 25.09 24.79 2.80
C LEU A 686 26.54 25.09 2.44
N ASN A 687 26.77 26.06 1.54
CA ASN A 687 28.08 26.57 1.17
C ASN A 687 28.26 27.98 1.75
N GLN A 688 29.20 28.14 2.68
CA GLN A 688 29.46 29.38 3.43
C GLN A 688 28.24 29.90 4.20
N SER A 689 27.33 30.63 3.56
CA SER A 689 26.13 31.18 4.17
C SER A 689 24.94 31.20 3.21
N ARG A 690 23.73 31.10 3.76
CA ARG A 690 22.47 31.33 3.04
C ARG A 690 21.52 32.13 3.92
N ILE A 691 20.82 33.09 3.32
CA ILE A 691 19.64 33.73 3.92
C ILE A 691 18.41 33.06 3.32
N VAL A 692 17.49 32.63 4.17
CA VAL A 692 16.19 32.06 3.81
C VAL A 692 15.10 32.94 4.40
N GLN A 693 14.12 33.33 3.58
CA GLN A 693 12.96 34.12 4.05
C GLN A 693 11.73 33.24 4.24
N ARG A 694 10.90 33.60 5.21
CA ARG A 694 9.59 33.00 5.46
C ARG A 694 8.56 34.08 5.75
N THR A 695 7.38 33.95 5.18
CA THR A 695 6.25 34.86 5.42
C THR A 695 5.17 34.12 6.20
N VAL A 696 4.92 34.56 7.42
CA VAL A 696 3.83 34.05 8.27
C VAL A 696 2.65 35.01 8.23
N GLN A 697 1.43 34.47 8.21
CA GLN A 697 0.18 35.22 8.34
C GLN A 697 -0.50 34.89 9.67
N ASN A 698 -0.97 35.91 10.39
CA ASN A 698 -1.79 35.69 11.59
C ASN A 698 -3.25 35.37 11.19
N ILE A 699 -3.77 34.25 11.68
CA ILE A 699 -5.17 33.83 11.48
C ILE A 699 -5.99 33.83 12.79
N ALA A 700 -5.35 34.20 13.90
CA ALA A 700 -5.92 34.32 15.22
C ALA A 700 -6.10 35.81 15.60
N GLN A 701 -6.33 36.09 16.88
CA GLN A 701 -6.35 37.45 17.41
C GLN A 701 -4.96 38.11 17.39
N ASN A 702 -4.92 39.42 17.59
CA ASN A 702 -3.66 40.17 17.63
C ASN A 702 -2.75 39.63 18.73
N GLU A 703 -1.49 39.35 18.40
CA GLU A 703 -0.57 38.66 19.29
C GLU A 703 0.88 39.13 19.10
N SER A 704 1.65 39.10 20.19
CA SER A 704 3.08 39.40 20.19
C SER A 704 3.88 38.11 20.32
N TYR A 705 4.83 37.91 19.41
CA TYR A 705 5.67 36.72 19.32
C TYR A 705 7.11 37.03 19.70
N SER A 706 7.72 36.13 20.47
CA SER A 706 9.17 36.07 20.72
C SER A 706 9.78 34.91 19.95
N VAL A 707 10.94 35.11 19.34
CA VAL A 707 11.58 34.14 18.45
C VAL A 707 12.83 33.56 19.11
N GLY A 708 12.87 32.24 19.28
CA GLY A 708 14.03 31.49 19.75
C GLY A 708 14.40 30.37 18.79
N TRP A 709 15.63 29.84 18.86
CA TRP A 709 16.06 28.76 17.99
C TRP A 709 17.17 27.89 18.59
N THR A 710 17.24 26.65 18.13
CA THR A 710 18.38 25.75 18.28
C THR A 710 19.07 25.59 16.93
N ALA A 711 20.40 25.70 16.92
CA ALA A 711 21.19 25.60 15.70
C ALA A 711 21.51 24.13 15.36
N PRO A 712 21.51 23.73 14.07
CA PRO A 712 22.09 22.46 13.64
C PRO A 712 23.59 22.40 13.93
N ASP A 713 24.11 21.22 14.29
CA ASP A 713 25.55 21.00 14.45
C ASP A 713 26.33 21.43 13.21
N GLY A 714 27.42 22.16 13.41
CA GLY A 714 28.24 22.72 12.32
C GLY A 714 27.63 23.91 11.58
N VAL A 715 26.51 24.47 12.08
CA VAL A 715 25.85 25.66 11.54
C VAL A 715 25.61 26.66 12.66
N SER A 716 25.72 27.96 12.36
CA SER A 716 25.20 29.03 13.21
C SER A 716 23.94 29.63 12.59
N VAL A 717 22.94 29.90 13.42
CA VAL A 717 21.61 30.39 13.00
C VAL A 717 21.36 31.76 13.61
N LYS A 718 20.79 32.68 12.84
CA LYS A 718 20.27 33.96 13.33
C LYS A 718 18.94 34.30 12.65
N VAL A 719 17.90 34.54 13.43
CA VAL A 719 16.58 34.94 12.92
C VAL A 719 16.32 36.42 13.21
N SER A 720 15.66 37.12 12.28
CA SER A 720 15.25 38.51 12.42
C SER A 720 13.84 38.73 11.83
N PRO A 721 12.95 39.49 12.49
CA PRO A 721 13.11 40.07 13.83
C PRO A 721 13.09 38.99 14.94
N THR A 722 13.63 39.32 16.12
CA THR A 722 13.59 38.44 17.31
C THR A 722 12.32 38.60 18.13
N HIS A 723 11.61 39.73 17.99
CA HIS A 723 10.29 39.97 18.55
C HIS A 723 9.46 40.78 17.55
N PHE A 724 8.17 40.49 17.45
CA PHE A 724 7.23 41.25 16.63
C PHE A 724 5.80 41.16 17.19
N SER A 725 4.93 42.07 16.79
CA SER A 725 3.48 41.98 17.02
C SER A 725 2.78 42.01 15.67
N ILE A 726 1.72 41.23 15.52
CA ILE A 726 1.03 41.02 14.25
C ILE A 726 -0.48 41.02 14.48
N ASN A 727 -1.22 41.88 13.78
CA ASN A 727 -2.67 41.92 13.90
C ASN A 727 -3.30 40.77 13.10
N ASN A 728 -4.56 40.43 13.40
CA ASN A 728 -5.31 39.44 12.63
C ASN A 728 -5.31 39.78 11.12
N GLY A 729 -4.96 38.80 10.29
CA GLY A 729 -4.89 38.93 8.82
C GLY A 729 -3.58 39.51 8.29
N GLU A 730 -2.77 40.18 9.11
CA GLU A 730 -1.47 40.73 8.70
C GLU A 730 -0.41 39.64 8.45
N ARG A 731 0.67 40.03 7.79
CA ARG A 731 1.82 39.18 7.46
C ARG A 731 3.12 39.74 8.03
N GLN A 732 3.96 38.85 8.55
CA GLN A 732 5.33 39.16 9.00
C GLN A 732 6.33 38.34 8.20
N VAL A 733 7.43 38.97 7.77
CA VAL A 733 8.57 38.28 7.15
C VAL A 733 9.62 37.98 8.22
N LEU A 734 10.08 36.74 8.28
CA LEU A 734 11.21 36.27 9.07
C LEU A 734 12.39 36.04 8.12
N SER A 735 13.55 36.62 8.41
CA SER A 735 14.81 36.36 7.71
C SER A 735 15.70 35.47 8.57
N VAL A 736 16.07 34.31 8.05
CA VAL A 736 16.90 33.29 8.71
C VAL A 736 18.25 33.24 8.02
N LEU A 737 19.30 33.71 8.69
CA LEU A 737 20.69 33.57 8.27
C LEU A 737 21.26 32.26 8.82
N LEU A 738 21.82 31.44 7.94
CA LEU A 738 22.49 30.17 8.23
C LEU A 738 23.93 30.26 7.74
N ASN A 739 24.91 30.17 8.64
CA ASN A 739 26.34 30.16 8.28
C ASN A 739 26.97 28.82 8.69
N ALA A 740 27.65 28.17 7.74
CA ALA A 740 28.47 26.99 7.98
C ALA A 740 29.66 27.33 8.89
N THR A 741 29.86 26.56 9.96
CA THR A 741 30.99 26.69 10.88
C THR A 741 31.93 25.48 10.84
N LEU A 742 31.44 24.30 10.45
CA LEU A 742 32.21 23.06 10.33
C LEU A 742 31.79 22.27 9.08
N ASN A 743 32.70 21.48 8.52
CA ASN A 743 32.39 20.54 7.44
C ASN A 743 31.73 19.26 7.97
N SER A 744 30.59 18.88 7.39
CA SER A 744 29.88 17.62 7.66
C SER A 744 29.09 17.12 6.45
N SER A 745 29.43 15.92 5.98
CA SER A 745 28.62 15.18 5.00
C SER A 745 27.39 14.50 5.61
N VAL A 746 27.17 14.62 6.92
CA VAL A 746 26.02 14.09 7.65
C VAL A 746 25.06 15.23 7.96
N ALA A 747 23.76 14.97 7.82
CA ALA A 747 22.73 15.94 8.15
C ALA A 747 22.67 16.23 9.66
N SER A 748 22.62 17.51 10.01
CA SER A 748 22.38 18.01 11.35
C SER A 748 21.05 18.76 11.41
N PHE A 749 20.50 18.89 12.63
CA PHE A 749 19.12 19.33 12.84
C PHE A 749 19.02 20.41 13.91
N GLY A 750 18.15 21.39 13.68
CA GLY A 750 17.82 22.47 14.60
C GLY A 750 16.34 22.84 14.48
N ARG A 751 15.87 23.83 15.23
CA ARG A 751 14.47 24.35 15.11
C ARG A 751 14.40 25.84 15.41
N ILE A 752 13.44 26.52 14.81
CA ILE A 752 12.99 27.86 15.23
C ILE A 752 11.64 27.69 15.93
N GLY A 753 11.50 28.35 17.08
CA GLY A 753 10.24 28.47 17.82
C GLY A 753 9.76 29.92 17.82
N LEU A 754 8.49 30.14 17.46
CA LEU A 754 7.80 31.41 17.67
C LEU A 754 6.85 31.21 18.86
N PHE A 755 7.06 31.97 19.93
CA PHE A 755 6.35 31.85 21.19
C PHE A 755 5.45 33.07 21.38
N GLY A 756 4.15 32.87 21.20
CA GLY A 756 3.14 33.91 21.28
C GLY A 756 2.61 34.13 22.70
N ASN A 757 2.30 35.38 23.05
CA ASN A 757 1.81 35.73 24.39
C ASN A 757 0.36 35.28 24.70
N GLN A 758 -0.36 34.71 23.72
CA GLN A 758 -1.64 34.03 23.91
C GLN A 758 -1.49 32.50 24.00
N GLY A 759 -0.25 32.00 24.03
CA GLY A 759 0.06 30.57 24.20
C GLY A 759 0.25 29.78 22.89
N HIS A 760 0.20 30.43 21.72
CA HIS A 760 0.55 29.76 20.47
C HIS A 760 2.07 29.48 20.41
N VAL A 761 2.43 28.27 19.99
CA VAL A 761 3.83 27.86 19.80
C VAL A 761 3.97 27.28 18.40
N ILE A 762 4.65 28.03 17.52
CA ILE A 762 4.91 27.64 16.13
C ILE A 762 6.31 27.08 16.04
N ASN A 763 6.43 25.88 15.47
CA ASN A 763 7.70 25.19 15.35
C ASN A 763 8.10 24.99 13.89
N ILE A 764 9.34 25.36 13.56
CA ILE A 764 9.92 25.26 12.20
C ILE A 764 11.19 24.39 12.30
N PRO A 765 11.19 23.12 11.85
CA PRO A 765 12.40 22.31 11.78
C PRO A 765 13.40 22.86 10.76
N ILE A 766 14.68 22.83 11.12
CA ILE A 766 15.84 23.10 10.27
C ILE A 766 16.59 21.77 10.06
N SER A 767 16.91 21.42 8.82
CA SER A 767 17.77 20.28 8.47
C SER A 767 18.85 20.73 7.49
N VAL A 768 20.13 20.53 7.81
CA VAL A 768 21.25 21.01 6.97
C VAL A 768 22.32 19.94 6.80
N MET A 769 22.89 19.84 5.61
CA MET A 769 24.15 19.12 5.33
C MET A 769 25.20 20.16 4.89
N VAL A 770 26.41 20.11 5.46
CA VAL A 770 27.40 21.20 5.34
C VAL A 770 28.64 20.74 4.55
N LYS A 771 28.73 21.19 3.30
CA LYS A 771 29.85 20.84 2.42
C LYS A 771 30.53 22.10 1.92
N ILE A 772 31.47 22.62 2.70
CA ILE A 772 32.40 23.68 2.26
C ILE A 772 33.28 23.05 1.18
N SER A 773 32.99 23.39 -0.07
CA SER A 773 33.93 23.16 -1.16
C SER A 773 35.15 24.05 -0.92
N SER A 774 36.28 23.45 -0.55
CA SER A 774 37.58 24.11 -0.64
C SER A 774 37.81 24.47 -2.10
N ASN A 775 37.80 25.77 -2.43
CA ASN A 775 38.32 26.24 -3.70
C ASN A 775 39.82 25.92 -3.73
N THR A 776 40.18 24.82 -4.38
CA THR A 776 41.53 24.61 -4.89
C THR A 776 41.71 25.55 -6.08
N SER A 777 41.87 26.84 -5.78
CA SER A 777 42.35 27.82 -6.74
C SER A 777 43.76 27.40 -7.15
N THR A 778 43.90 27.12 -8.44
CA THR A 778 45.15 26.80 -9.14
C THR A 778 46.30 27.71 -8.72
N SER A 779 47.42 27.10 -8.32
CA SER A 779 48.76 27.71 -8.27
C SER A 779 49.50 27.46 -9.58
#